data_AF-D2VAY0-F1
#
_entry.id   AF-D2VAY0-F1
#
_cell.length_a   1.000
_cell.length_b   1.000
_cell.length_c   1.000
_cell.angle_alpha   90.00
_cell.angle_beta   90.00
_cell.angle_gamma   90.00
#
_symmetry.space_group_name_H-M   'P 1'
#
loop_
_entity.id
_entity.type
_entity.pdbx_description
1 polymer ?
#
loop_
_entity_poly.entity_id
_entity_poly.type
_entity_poly.pdbx_seq_one_letter_code
_entity_poly.pdbx_strand_id
1 'polypeptide(L)'
;MIRHLLHGCRNRLLTPKSNIFFSLPKVNSCRRNLSSIIDNPEYLKMATTENSLEFLQHSDKIDIDRELLKAALMGHGENLKFCPFEYRNDIELVMLAVQNNRFEIALEFASEEMKDNEQVVEESMKGVPSSFRFASERIRNQKEFALKAISYLPSNIFYLSERLQNDWDIIEKTLELDGELILSLQFRREEMMQNKEILLKILKSCSLYCRRCIFRYLKSTDSALLKDQVVLQNFVLPKILTDGWNVKNIDTGKEDVKMVVETGNLKIDGPLILKQLELFKYAPLEIRSDIELVKKFVSKRGELLEFVDEPLKDDYNVVLRAVCSTYNALRFASERLKNNQAICLAAMKANPKQFIHVSDSIKSNREFILDLLDDCGNIFLFRGDYFGSIFEYMDDKLKSDLSFVKEVFGKNINSIVKYISNIDGELFERILQSCSLHYIPKSVNIQAYRGKIVEYLSKYPYRYSDVVSHFPDDRELALKFIELSPNCFRKLSYRLQNDPEIAGIVFSGTGFIHFKEDMDRGLIIKKLKENAYSLWSLPEKYHQDREIVLNAVKKGGSIAITKYFREDREIVMEALNNTNFDLSSISSNLRKDKEIVMKAIENNSYNFCYADKVFRSDKEFIMKLFDNPKFALHSPCISSLDIKLRDDNEIASMFLKRCPSHFVYLSERLRNDPSIAIPLILDNPYLLPHSPLFSQDKKLKLQIVENGYFFHLFTEFHEDLDILRVFFSKYPKEAAEFCQHYNSEEWTKHKDLVALVLAHYPDAYYKASKEIQNDPEIIRLYNKSRKCLVLLQ
;
A
#
# COMPACT_ATOMS: atom_id res chain seq x y z
N MET A 1 4.86 -5.61 12.76
CA MET A 1 5.80 -4.49 12.56
C MET A 1 6.39 -4.56 11.17
N ILE A 2 6.05 -3.79 10.15
CA ILE A 2 4.86 -3.03 9.71
C ILE A 2 5.09 -2.90 8.18
N ARG A 3 4.04 -3.13 7.37
CA ARG A 3 3.96 -3.07 5.88
C ARG A 3 4.30 -4.29 4.98
N HIS A 4 4.62 -5.48 5.50
CA HIS A 4 4.78 -6.70 4.66
C HIS A 4 3.76 -7.83 4.91
N LEU A 5 2.60 -7.55 5.52
CA LEU A 5 1.61 -8.57 5.94
C LEU A 5 0.18 -8.41 5.36
N LEU A 6 -0.03 -7.68 4.24
CA LEU A 6 -1.39 -7.46 3.71
C LEU A 6 -1.63 -7.83 2.23
N HIS A 7 -0.78 -8.65 1.61
CA HIS A 7 -1.03 -9.09 0.22
C HIS A 7 -0.72 -10.55 -0.12
N GLY A 8 -0.79 -11.44 0.89
CA GLY A 8 -0.42 -12.86 0.74
C GLY A 8 -1.55 -13.89 0.84
N CYS A 9 -2.83 -13.49 0.94
CA CYS A 9 -3.93 -14.45 1.18
C CYS A 9 -5.17 -14.23 0.30
N ARG A 10 -5.00 -13.94 -1.00
CA ARG A 10 -6.07 -14.15 -1.99
C ARG A 10 -5.50 -14.94 -3.16
N ASN A 11 -6.10 -16.10 -3.41
CA ASN A 11 -5.89 -17.00 -4.55
C ASN A 11 -4.71 -17.97 -4.48
N ARG A 12 -4.91 -19.08 -3.75
CA ARG A 12 -4.54 -20.45 -4.19
C ARG A 12 -5.04 -21.45 -3.17
N LEU A 13 -6.24 -22.00 -3.41
CA LEU A 13 -6.63 -23.39 -3.14
C LEU A 13 -8.02 -23.58 -3.80
N LEU A 14 -8.01 -23.73 -5.12
CA LEU A 14 -9.11 -24.33 -5.86
C LEU A 14 -8.49 -25.31 -6.86
N THR A 15 -8.39 -26.57 -6.45
CA THR A 15 -8.58 -27.73 -7.34
C THR A 15 -9.32 -28.83 -6.56
N PRO A 16 -10.06 -29.72 -7.25
CA PRO A 16 -11.31 -30.28 -6.78
C PRO A 16 -11.11 -31.67 -6.18
N LYS A 17 -11.53 -31.86 -4.93
CA LYS A 17 -11.93 -33.16 -4.33
C LYS A 17 -12.26 -32.98 -2.85
N SER A 18 -13.53 -32.72 -2.55
CA SER A 18 -14.24 -33.28 -1.39
C SER A 18 -15.61 -32.61 -1.26
N ASN A 19 -16.66 -33.34 -1.62
CA ASN A 19 -17.92 -33.23 -0.90
C ASN A 19 -17.61 -33.59 0.56
N ILE A 20 -17.65 -32.63 1.48
CA ILE A 20 -17.98 -32.78 2.90
C ILE A 20 -18.30 -31.37 3.43
N PHE A 21 -19.57 -31.18 3.78
CA PHE A 21 -20.06 -30.11 4.64
C PHE A 21 -19.33 -30.14 5.99
N PHE A 22 -18.81 -28.99 6.45
CA PHE A 22 -18.67 -28.71 7.88
C PHE A 22 -19.55 -27.51 8.22
N SER A 23 -20.59 -27.79 8.98
CA SER A 23 -21.57 -26.87 9.56
C SER A 23 -20.93 -25.94 10.59
N LEU A 24 -21.05 -24.63 10.39
CA LEU A 24 -21.01 -23.68 11.50
C LEU A 24 -22.38 -23.69 12.21
N PRO A 25 -22.42 -23.56 13.54
CA PRO A 25 -23.65 -23.75 14.31
C PRO A 25 -24.70 -22.69 13.99
N LYS A 26 -25.94 -23.16 13.85
CA LYS A 26 -27.15 -22.37 13.62
C LYS A 26 -27.25 -21.16 14.57
N VAL A 27 -27.24 -19.95 14.02
CA VAL A 27 -27.50 -18.68 14.75
C VAL A 27 -29.01 -18.50 15.10
N ASN A 28 -29.77 -19.61 15.19
CA ASN A 28 -31.22 -19.60 15.40
C ASN A 28 -31.67 -19.69 16.87
N SER A 29 -30.74 -19.70 17.84
CA SER A 29 -31.10 -19.90 19.26
C SER A 29 -31.29 -18.62 20.09
N CYS A 30 -31.14 -17.42 19.53
CA CYS A 30 -31.29 -16.17 20.30
C CYS A 30 -32.52 -15.36 19.84
N ARG A 31 -33.73 -15.92 19.96
CA ARG A 31 -34.98 -15.22 19.57
C ARG A 31 -36.12 -15.22 20.61
N ARG A 32 -35.98 -15.77 21.83
CA ARG A 32 -36.96 -15.45 22.92
C ARG A 32 -36.29 -14.43 23.79
N ASN A 33 -37.04 -13.37 24.09
CA ASN A 33 -36.67 -12.15 24.79
C ASN A 33 -35.66 -11.30 24.03
N LEU A 34 -36.09 -10.35 23.18
CA LEU A 34 -35.20 -9.24 22.80
C LEU A 34 -34.78 -8.42 24.03
N SER A 35 -35.64 -8.35 25.06
CA SER A 35 -35.28 -7.89 26.39
C SER A 35 -34.20 -8.73 27.12
N SER A 36 -33.97 -10.00 26.75
CA SER A 36 -32.87 -10.85 27.26
C SER A 36 -31.81 -11.20 26.21
N ILE A 37 -31.95 -10.68 24.98
CA ILE A 37 -30.93 -10.69 23.91
C ILE A 37 -30.13 -9.39 23.97
N ILE A 38 -30.73 -8.30 24.46
CA ILE A 38 -30.03 -7.13 24.99
C ILE A 38 -29.09 -7.55 26.16
N ASP A 39 -29.38 -8.66 26.85
CA ASP A 39 -28.46 -9.27 27.82
C ASP A 39 -27.54 -10.35 27.19
N ASN A 40 -27.71 -10.67 25.90
CA ASN A 40 -26.89 -11.66 25.21
C ASN A 40 -25.69 -10.98 24.53
N PRO A 41 -24.48 -11.12 25.09
CA PRO A 41 -23.31 -10.38 24.64
C PRO A 41 -22.87 -10.74 23.21
N GLU A 42 -23.32 -11.86 22.63
CA GLU A 42 -22.99 -12.21 21.23
C GLU A 42 -23.83 -11.46 20.19
N TYR A 43 -25.08 -11.12 20.49
CA TYR A 43 -25.97 -10.40 19.56
C TYR A 43 -25.73 -8.89 19.58
N LEU A 44 -25.49 -8.31 20.77
CA LEU A 44 -24.94 -6.97 20.90
C LEU A 44 -23.62 -6.85 20.12
N LYS A 45 -22.75 -7.86 20.23
CA LYS A 45 -21.53 -7.93 19.42
C LYS A 45 -21.82 -7.85 17.91
N MET A 46 -22.81 -8.59 17.40
CA MET A 46 -23.20 -8.57 15.99
C MET A 46 -23.86 -7.24 15.55
N ALA A 47 -24.75 -6.66 16.34
CA ALA A 47 -25.36 -5.37 16.02
C ALA A 47 -24.36 -4.21 16.05
N THR A 48 -23.27 -4.37 16.82
CA THR A 48 -22.16 -3.42 16.92
C THR A 48 -21.02 -3.69 15.93
N THR A 49 -21.22 -4.49 14.86
CA THR A 49 -20.23 -4.60 13.78
C THR A 49 -20.42 -3.54 12.70
N GLU A 50 -19.35 -3.17 11.98
CA GLU A 50 -19.43 -2.31 10.80
C GLU A 50 -20.46 -2.85 9.80
N ASN A 51 -21.30 -1.97 9.26
CA ASN A 51 -22.38 -2.30 8.31
C ASN A 51 -23.44 -3.30 8.84
N SER A 52 -23.63 -3.41 10.16
CA SER A 52 -24.66 -4.29 10.73
C SER A 52 -26.08 -3.96 10.22
N LEU A 53 -26.37 -2.70 9.87
CA LEU A 53 -27.63 -2.29 9.24
C LEU A 53 -27.67 -2.49 7.70
N GLU A 54 -26.58 -2.87 7.03
CA GLU A 54 -26.57 -3.17 5.59
C GLU A 54 -27.50 -4.36 5.27
N PHE A 55 -27.52 -5.37 6.15
CA PHE A 55 -28.43 -6.51 6.05
C PHE A 55 -29.89 -6.15 6.35
N LEU A 56 -30.14 -5.01 7.00
CA LEU A 56 -31.48 -4.48 7.32
C LEU A 56 -32.01 -3.54 6.22
N GLN A 57 -31.22 -3.27 5.17
CA GLN A 57 -31.72 -2.64 3.93
C GLN A 57 -32.62 -3.57 3.10
N HIS A 58 -32.65 -4.87 3.43
CA HIS A 58 -33.44 -5.89 2.74
C HIS A 58 -34.72 -6.29 3.50
N SER A 59 -35.06 -5.56 4.55
CA SER A 59 -36.23 -5.80 5.36
C SER A 59 -37.18 -4.63 5.22
N ASP A 60 -38.22 -4.82 4.42
CA ASP A 60 -39.20 -3.78 4.07
C ASP A 60 -40.20 -3.49 5.19
N LYS A 61 -40.10 -4.22 6.30
CA LYS A 61 -40.85 -3.95 7.52
C LYS A 61 -39.93 -4.12 8.70
N ILE A 62 -39.25 -3.05 9.06
CA ILE A 62 -38.83 -2.97 10.45
C ILE A 62 -39.23 -1.59 10.95
N ASP A 63 -40.23 -1.61 11.81
CA ASP A 63 -40.20 -0.82 13.03
C ASP A 63 -38.88 -1.21 13.73
N ILE A 64 -37.73 -0.72 13.20
CA ILE A 64 -36.40 -1.14 13.66
C ILE A 64 -36.47 -0.87 15.14
N ASP A 65 -36.51 -1.97 15.91
CA ASP A 65 -36.72 -1.92 17.35
C ASP A 65 -35.86 -0.76 17.80
N ARG A 66 -36.50 0.31 18.31
CA ARG A 66 -35.81 1.58 18.53
C ARG A 66 -34.58 1.31 19.39
N GLU A 67 -34.60 0.27 20.24
CA GLU A 67 -33.48 -0.20 21.04
C GLU A 67 -32.41 -0.97 20.24
N LEU A 68 -32.76 -1.76 19.22
CA LEU A 68 -31.80 -2.36 18.27
C LEU A 68 -31.19 -1.30 17.34
N LEU A 69 -31.99 -0.35 16.85
CA LEU A 69 -31.51 0.79 16.07
C LEU A 69 -30.57 1.63 16.92
N LYS A 70 -30.95 1.90 18.17
CA LYS A 70 -30.10 2.54 19.16
C LYS A 70 -28.82 1.75 19.36
N ALA A 71 -28.89 0.44 19.57
CA ALA A 71 -27.71 -0.41 19.77
C ALA A 71 -26.79 -0.44 18.52
N ALA A 72 -27.35 -0.45 17.32
CA ALA A 72 -26.58 -0.44 16.06
C ALA A 72 -25.94 0.92 15.79
N LEU A 73 -26.64 2.02 16.06
CA LEU A 73 -26.11 3.38 16.00
C LEU A 73 -25.09 3.62 17.14
N MET A 74 -25.28 3.03 18.33
CA MET A 74 -24.31 3.02 19.43
C MET A 74 -23.04 2.23 19.09
N GLY A 75 -23.17 1.18 18.28
CA GLY A 75 -22.03 0.42 17.78
C GLY A 75 -21.25 1.19 16.71
N HIS A 76 -21.97 1.64 15.68
CA HIS A 76 -21.43 2.30 14.48
C HIS A 76 -22.39 3.39 14.00
N GLY A 77 -22.11 4.65 14.32
CA GLY A 77 -22.95 5.79 13.92
C GLY A 77 -23.17 5.94 12.41
N GLU A 78 -22.24 5.46 11.57
CA GLU A 78 -22.37 5.47 10.11
C GLU A 78 -23.56 4.66 9.56
N ASN A 79 -24.10 3.75 10.37
CA ASN A 79 -25.29 2.99 10.04
C ASN A 79 -26.53 3.87 9.77
N LEU A 80 -26.49 5.15 10.17
CA LEU A 80 -27.51 6.14 9.84
C LEU A 80 -27.77 6.24 8.32
N LYS A 81 -26.76 5.98 7.47
CA LYS A 81 -26.91 6.00 6.00
C LYS A 81 -27.91 4.96 5.46
N PHE A 82 -28.13 3.89 6.22
CA PHE A 82 -29.05 2.81 5.88
C PHE A 82 -30.45 3.01 6.46
N CYS A 83 -30.65 4.07 7.25
CA CYS A 83 -31.92 4.36 7.90
C CYS A 83 -32.91 5.07 6.94
N PRO A 84 -34.22 4.76 7.03
CA PRO A 84 -35.29 5.56 6.42
C PRO A 84 -35.22 7.05 6.75
N PHE A 85 -35.84 7.89 5.91
CA PHE A 85 -35.81 9.35 6.07
C PHE A 85 -36.36 9.80 7.42
N GLU A 86 -37.41 9.17 7.91
CA GLU A 86 -38.09 9.47 9.18
C GLU A 86 -37.13 9.39 10.37
N TYR A 87 -36.25 8.37 10.39
CA TYR A 87 -35.24 8.20 11.44
C TYR A 87 -34.01 9.07 11.22
N ARG A 88 -33.67 9.39 9.96
CA ARG A 88 -32.64 10.40 9.62
C ARG A 88 -33.08 11.83 9.94
N ASN A 89 -34.36 12.02 10.25
CA ASN A 89 -34.96 13.26 10.74
C ASN A 89 -35.39 13.19 12.22
N ASP A 90 -35.17 12.07 12.93
CA ASP A 90 -35.45 11.93 14.36
C ASP A 90 -34.22 12.40 15.16
N ILE A 91 -34.40 13.48 15.93
CA ILE A 91 -33.31 14.09 16.70
C ILE A 91 -32.67 13.13 17.71
N GLU A 92 -33.42 12.23 18.35
CA GLU A 92 -32.87 11.30 19.35
C GLU A 92 -31.93 10.29 18.68
N LEU A 93 -32.35 9.74 17.54
CA LEU A 93 -31.58 8.73 16.81
C LEU A 93 -30.39 9.35 16.09
N VAL A 94 -30.56 10.52 15.48
CA VAL A 94 -29.45 11.26 14.88
C VAL A 94 -28.44 11.68 15.95
N MET A 95 -28.90 12.14 17.12
CA MET A 95 -28.01 12.48 18.24
C MET A 95 -27.18 11.27 18.68
N LEU A 96 -27.82 10.12 18.81
CA LEU A 96 -27.13 8.88 19.17
C LEU A 96 -26.11 8.44 18.12
N ALA A 97 -26.46 8.57 16.83
CA ALA A 97 -25.58 8.26 15.72
C ALA A 97 -24.34 9.17 15.70
N VAL A 98 -24.52 10.49 15.89
CA VAL A 98 -23.39 11.43 15.91
C VAL A 98 -22.50 11.24 17.14
N GLN A 99 -23.07 10.83 18.29
CA GLN A 99 -22.33 10.53 19.52
C GLN A 99 -21.48 9.26 19.43
N ASN A 100 -21.87 8.30 18.60
CA ASN A 100 -21.22 6.99 18.49
C ASN A 100 -20.54 6.77 17.14
N ASN A 101 -20.10 7.87 16.52
CA ASN A 101 -19.45 7.87 15.23
C ASN A 101 -17.96 7.47 15.32
N ARG A 102 -17.50 6.54 14.46
CA ARG A 102 -16.11 6.03 14.45
C ARG A 102 -15.33 6.28 13.16
N PHE A 103 -15.93 6.06 11.98
CA PHE A 103 -15.20 6.04 10.70
C PHE A 103 -15.78 6.93 9.60
N GLU A 104 -17.11 7.00 9.41
CA GLU A 104 -17.76 7.84 8.39
C GLU A 104 -18.63 8.94 9.01
N ILE A 105 -18.87 10.07 8.34
CA ILE A 105 -19.53 11.21 9.01
C ILE A 105 -21.06 11.02 9.05
N ALA A 106 -21.62 10.57 10.18
CA ALA A 106 -23.06 10.35 10.35
C ALA A 106 -23.93 11.57 9.98
N LEU A 107 -23.47 12.79 10.30
CA LEU A 107 -24.15 14.05 9.95
C LEU A 107 -24.36 14.23 8.44
N GLU A 108 -23.53 13.62 7.59
CA GLU A 108 -23.68 13.63 6.12
C GLU A 108 -25.03 13.05 5.68
N PHE A 109 -25.49 12.02 6.39
CA PHE A 109 -26.67 11.24 6.04
C PHE A 109 -27.96 11.74 6.71
N ALA A 110 -27.85 12.62 7.71
CA ALA A 110 -28.99 13.24 8.36
C ALA A 110 -29.83 14.08 7.38
N SER A 111 -31.08 14.37 7.74
CA SER A 111 -31.94 15.28 6.97
C SER A 111 -31.37 16.71 6.93
N GLU A 112 -31.85 17.51 5.98
CA GLU A 112 -31.45 18.92 5.90
C GLU A 112 -31.91 19.72 7.13
N GLU A 113 -33.05 19.35 7.76
CA GLU A 113 -33.47 19.96 9.02
C GLU A 113 -32.49 19.65 10.16
N MET A 114 -31.97 18.42 10.23
CA MET A 114 -31.00 18.04 11.26
C MET A 114 -29.62 18.66 11.00
N LYS A 115 -29.22 18.83 9.74
CA LYS A 115 -28.00 19.58 9.37
C LYS A 115 -28.08 21.07 9.66
N ASP A 116 -29.30 21.63 9.80
CA ASP A 116 -29.55 23.00 10.25
C ASP A 116 -29.83 23.12 11.75
N ASN A 117 -29.72 22.02 12.52
CA ASN A 117 -29.88 22.03 13.97
C ASN A 117 -28.53 22.22 14.69
N GLU A 118 -28.38 23.35 15.39
CA GLU A 118 -27.14 23.74 16.07
C GLU A 118 -26.67 22.71 17.11
N GLN A 119 -27.60 22.09 17.85
CA GLN A 119 -27.28 21.09 18.87
C GLN A 119 -26.73 19.80 18.24
N VAL A 120 -27.37 19.32 17.16
CA VAL A 120 -26.94 18.11 16.44
C VAL A 120 -25.56 18.33 15.79
N VAL A 121 -25.37 19.48 15.12
CA VAL A 121 -24.09 19.82 14.48
C VAL A 121 -22.98 19.93 15.52
N GLU A 122 -23.24 20.60 16.64
CA GLU A 122 -22.26 20.71 17.73
C GLU A 122 -21.86 19.34 18.29
N GLU A 123 -22.83 18.48 18.60
CA GLU A 123 -22.54 17.15 19.12
C GLU A 123 -21.75 16.33 18.12
N SER A 124 -22.08 16.44 16.83
CA SER A 124 -21.30 15.80 15.76
C SER A 124 -19.85 16.27 15.72
N MET A 125 -19.59 17.57 15.91
CA MET A 125 -18.23 18.11 15.96
C MET A 125 -17.43 17.65 17.18
N LYS A 126 -18.08 17.32 18.31
CA LYS A 126 -17.39 16.77 19.50
C LYS A 126 -16.73 15.42 19.19
N GLY A 127 -17.39 14.58 18.40
CA GLY A 127 -16.85 13.28 17.97
C GLY A 127 -15.94 13.39 16.75
N VAL A 128 -16.47 13.96 15.66
CA VAL A 128 -15.76 14.10 14.38
C VAL A 128 -15.77 15.57 13.95
N PRO A 129 -14.76 16.37 14.33
CA PRO A 129 -14.74 17.80 14.09
C PRO A 129 -14.89 18.25 12.63
N SER A 130 -14.49 17.43 11.66
CA SER A 130 -14.61 17.71 10.22
C SER A 130 -16.03 17.55 9.67
N SER A 131 -16.98 17.08 10.50
CA SER A 131 -18.40 16.95 10.12
C SER A 131 -19.06 18.29 9.84
N PHE A 132 -18.51 19.39 10.38
CA PHE A 132 -18.96 20.76 10.17
C PHE A 132 -19.17 21.12 8.69
N ARG A 133 -18.42 20.50 7.77
CA ARG A 133 -18.58 20.70 6.32
C ARG A 133 -19.98 20.37 5.78
N PHE A 134 -20.75 19.54 6.49
CA PHE A 134 -22.11 19.14 6.14
C PHE A 134 -23.18 19.96 6.84
N ALA A 135 -22.80 20.87 7.75
CA ALA A 135 -23.75 21.78 8.37
C ALA A 135 -24.38 22.71 7.32
N SER A 136 -25.59 23.17 7.61
CA SER A 136 -26.30 24.11 6.76
C SER A 136 -25.49 25.37 6.47
N GLU A 137 -25.77 26.02 5.35
CA GLU A 137 -25.13 27.30 5.03
C GLU A 137 -25.43 28.38 6.09
N ARG A 138 -26.63 28.34 6.70
CA ARG A 138 -27.00 29.23 7.81
C ARG A 138 -26.02 29.10 8.97
N ILE A 139 -25.78 27.87 9.46
CA ILE A 139 -24.86 27.60 10.58
C ILE A 139 -23.42 27.96 10.19
N ARG A 140 -22.96 27.60 8.99
CA ARG A 140 -21.60 27.93 8.51
C ARG A 140 -21.34 29.43 8.35
N ASN A 141 -22.40 30.25 8.40
CA ASN A 141 -22.33 31.71 8.29
C ASN A 141 -22.57 32.46 9.61
N GLN A 142 -22.68 31.76 10.74
CA GLN A 142 -22.76 32.36 12.07
C GLN A 142 -21.37 32.50 12.70
N LYS A 143 -20.99 33.71 13.08
CA LYS A 143 -19.65 33.99 13.64
C LYS A 143 -19.39 33.26 14.96
N GLU A 144 -20.35 33.29 15.89
CA GLU A 144 -20.21 32.62 17.20
C GLU A 144 -20.06 31.10 17.04
N PHE A 145 -20.87 30.50 16.16
CA PHE A 145 -20.79 29.07 15.87
C PHE A 145 -19.51 28.70 15.11
N ALA A 146 -19.02 29.57 14.22
CA ALA A 146 -17.75 29.39 13.52
C ALA A 146 -16.55 29.36 14.47
N LEU A 147 -16.49 30.26 15.46
CA LEU A 147 -15.46 30.24 16.51
C LEU A 147 -15.48 28.92 17.30
N LYS A 148 -16.68 28.42 17.58
CA LYS A 148 -16.88 27.11 18.22
C LYS A 148 -16.39 25.97 17.32
N ALA A 149 -16.74 25.96 16.04
CA ALA A 149 -16.30 24.95 15.07
C ALA A 149 -14.77 24.93 14.90
N ILE A 150 -14.12 26.09 14.92
CA ILE A 150 -12.66 26.23 14.88
C ILE A 150 -12.01 25.67 16.14
N SER A 151 -12.65 25.83 17.30
CA SER A 151 -12.14 25.27 18.57
C SER A 151 -12.10 23.73 18.58
N TYR A 152 -12.97 23.08 17.80
CA TYR A 152 -12.92 21.63 17.58
C TYR A 152 -11.88 21.22 16.53
N LEU A 153 -11.82 21.93 15.40
CA LEU A 153 -10.83 21.69 14.34
C LEU A 153 -10.54 22.96 13.55
N PRO A 154 -9.28 23.46 13.56
CA PRO A 154 -8.91 24.70 12.89
C PRO A 154 -9.15 24.72 11.38
N SER A 155 -9.08 23.58 10.70
CA SER A 155 -9.34 23.47 9.26
C SER A 155 -10.81 23.70 8.86
N ASN A 156 -11.73 23.78 9.83
CA ASN A 156 -13.13 24.13 9.55
C ASN A 156 -13.31 25.54 8.96
N ILE A 157 -12.29 26.40 9.07
CA ILE A 157 -12.26 27.71 8.41
C ILE A 157 -12.54 27.61 6.90
N PHE A 158 -12.10 26.56 6.21
CA PHE A 158 -12.31 26.39 4.76
C PHE A 158 -13.78 26.19 4.35
N TYR A 159 -14.66 25.86 5.31
CA TYR A 159 -16.08 25.62 5.05
C TYR A 159 -16.98 26.82 5.39
N LEU A 160 -16.41 27.89 5.97
CA LEU A 160 -17.11 29.13 6.29
C LEU A 160 -17.34 29.99 5.04
N SER A 161 -18.23 30.99 5.10
CA SER A 161 -18.30 32.00 4.04
C SER A 161 -17.02 32.81 3.93
N GLU A 162 -16.74 33.32 2.73
CA GLU A 162 -15.62 34.22 2.45
C GLU A 162 -15.54 35.41 3.42
N ARG A 163 -16.70 35.96 3.82
CA ARG A 163 -16.76 37.03 4.84
C ARG A 163 -16.15 36.59 6.18
N LEU A 164 -16.50 35.40 6.66
CA LEU A 164 -16.00 34.86 7.94
C LEU A 164 -14.58 34.30 7.83
N GLN A 165 -14.19 33.76 6.67
CA GLN A 165 -12.79 33.38 6.40
C GLN A 165 -11.83 34.58 6.49
N ASN A 166 -12.33 35.79 6.27
CA ASN A 166 -11.59 37.05 6.36
C ASN A 166 -11.76 37.80 7.71
N ASP A 167 -12.46 37.21 8.68
CA ASP A 167 -12.71 37.80 10.01
C ASP A 167 -11.51 37.58 10.94
N TRP A 168 -11.03 38.65 11.57
CA TRP A 168 -9.82 38.62 12.39
C TRP A 168 -9.94 37.76 13.64
N ASP A 169 -11.11 37.70 14.27
CA ASP A 169 -11.29 36.90 15.50
C ASP A 169 -11.22 35.41 15.17
N ILE A 170 -11.78 35.02 14.02
CA ILE A 170 -11.74 33.66 13.48
C ILE A 170 -10.29 33.29 13.13
N ILE A 171 -9.60 34.15 12.38
CA ILE A 171 -8.19 33.93 11.99
C ILE A 171 -7.30 33.80 13.23
N GLU A 172 -7.41 34.72 14.20
CA GLU A 172 -6.62 34.66 15.44
C GLU A 172 -6.87 33.35 16.19
N LYS A 173 -8.14 32.96 16.34
CA LYS A 173 -8.49 31.72 17.03
C LYS A 173 -7.97 30.47 16.33
N THR A 174 -8.02 30.44 14.99
CA THR A 174 -7.47 29.35 14.17
C THR A 174 -5.95 29.21 14.40
N LEU A 175 -5.22 30.32 14.45
CA LEU A 175 -3.75 30.31 14.58
C LEU A 175 -3.26 29.99 15.99
N GLU A 176 -4.03 30.35 17.02
CA GLU A 176 -3.78 29.89 18.39
C GLU A 176 -3.76 28.36 18.48
N LEU A 177 -4.66 27.69 17.74
CA LEU A 177 -4.87 26.25 17.80
C LEU A 177 -4.01 25.46 16.81
N ASP A 178 -3.88 25.96 15.57
CA ASP A 178 -3.02 25.37 14.54
C ASP A 178 -2.36 26.47 13.70
N GLY A 179 -1.14 26.83 14.10
CA GLY A 179 -0.34 27.81 13.38
C GLY A 179 0.19 27.33 12.03
N GLU A 180 0.02 26.05 11.64
CA GLU A 180 0.43 25.55 10.32
C GLU A 180 -0.55 25.92 9.21
N LEU A 181 -1.82 26.11 9.57
CA LEU A 181 -2.89 26.43 8.64
C LEU A 181 -2.65 27.77 7.91
N ILE A 182 -1.79 28.64 8.44
CA ILE A 182 -1.37 29.89 7.79
C ILE A 182 -0.77 29.68 6.39
N LEU A 183 -0.17 28.51 6.13
CA LEU A 183 0.41 28.17 4.83
C LEU A 183 -0.63 27.78 3.79
N SER A 184 -1.81 27.32 4.22
CA SER A 184 -2.93 26.97 3.35
C SER A 184 -3.96 28.11 3.23
N LEU A 185 -4.00 29.02 4.20
CA LEU A 185 -4.78 30.26 4.11
C LEU A 185 -4.11 31.21 3.11
N GLN A 186 -4.78 31.46 1.98
CA GLN A 186 -4.37 32.48 1.00
C GLN A 186 -4.82 33.89 1.43
N PHE A 187 -5.81 33.97 2.31
CA PHE A 187 -6.48 35.20 2.72
C PHE A 187 -5.68 35.95 3.80
N ARG A 188 -5.55 37.29 3.66
CA ARG A 188 -4.82 38.21 4.58
C ARG A 188 -3.37 37.83 4.95
N ARG A 189 -2.73 36.89 4.23
CA ARG A 189 -1.36 36.44 4.50
C ARG A 189 -0.36 37.60 4.57
N GLU A 190 -0.48 38.58 3.67
CA GLU A 190 0.43 39.73 3.63
C GLU A 190 0.32 40.62 4.88
N GLU A 191 -0.91 40.97 5.29
CA GLU A 191 -1.18 41.77 6.50
C GLU A 191 -0.66 41.05 7.76
N MET A 192 -0.87 39.74 7.85
CA MET A 192 -0.42 38.92 8.97
C MET A 192 1.10 38.83 9.06
N MET A 193 1.78 38.65 7.92
CA MET A 193 3.24 38.51 7.85
C MET A 193 3.99 39.83 8.08
N GLN A 194 3.28 40.95 8.08
CA GLN A 194 3.81 42.28 8.42
C GLN A 194 3.56 42.65 9.90
N ASN A 195 2.66 41.94 10.60
CA ASN A 195 2.34 42.24 11.99
C ASN A 195 3.21 41.42 12.97
N LYS A 196 4.11 42.10 13.68
CA LYS A 196 5.03 41.50 14.66
C LYS A 196 4.33 40.69 15.75
N GLU A 197 3.25 41.22 16.34
CA GLU A 197 2.58 40.57 17.46
C GLU A 197 1.87 39.29 17.05
N ILE A 198 1.21 39.31 15.89
CA ILE A 198 0.55 38.14 15.30
C ILE A 198 1.57 37.07 14.96
N LEU A 199 2.70 37.46 14.34
CA LEU A 199 3.83 36.55 14.08
C LEU A 199 4.27 35.88 15.38
N LEU A 200 4.59 36.66 16.42
CA LEU A 200 5.04 36.13 17.71
C LEU A 200 4.03 35.15 18.34
N LYS A 201 2.71 35.33 18.13
CA LYS A 201 1.67 34.38 18.57
C LYS A 201 1.67 33.09 17.76
N ILE A 202 1.60 33.17 16.42
CA ILE A 202 1.62 32.00 15.50
C ILE A 202 2.85 31.12 15.76
N LEU A 203 3.97 31.75 16.10
CA LEU A 203 5.25 31.08 16.20
C LEU A 203 5.48 30.39 17.54
N LYS A 204 4.64 30.68 18.55
CA LYS A 204 4.53 29.88 19.78
C LYS A 204 3.81 28.55 19.56
N SER A 205 2.82 28.48 18.66
CA SER A 205 1.97 27.30 18.43
C SER A 205 2.39 26.43 17.25
N CYS A 206 3.09 26.97 16.24
CA CYS A 206 3.39 26.22 15.00
C CYS A 206 4.64 25.30 15.06
N SER A 207 4.65 24.29 14.19
CA SER A 207 5.79 23.37 14.06
C SER A 207 7.01 24.02 13.39
N LEU A 208 8.13 23.29 13.45
CA LEU A 208 9.38 23.62 12.77
C LEU A 208 9.23 23.92 11.27
N TYR A 209 8.40 23.13 10.58
CA TYR A 209 8.22 23.26 9.15
C TYR A 209 7.62 24.63 8.82
N CYS A 210 6.64 25.06 9.61
CA CYS A 210 5.97 26.34 9.45
C CYS A 210 6.87 27.52 9.77
N ARG A 211 7.71 27.44 10.82
CA ARG A 211 8.73 28.45 11.10
C ARG A 211 9.68 28.67 9.92
N ARG A 212 10.10 27.60 9.24
CA ARG A 212 10.94 27.67 8.03
C ARG A 212 10.22 28.36 6.87
N CYS A 213 8.96 28.01 6.64
CA CYS A 213 8.17 28.62 5.58
C CYS A 213 7.93 30.11 5.85
N ILE A 214 7.67 30.49 7.10
CA ILE A 214 7.55 31.88 7.55
C ILE A 214 8.88 32.61 7.35
N PHE A 215 10.01 32.04 7.78
CA PHE A 215 11.33 32.64 7.59
C PHE A 215 11.66 32.86 6.11
N ARG A 216 11.40 31.87 5.24
CA ARG A 216 11.57 32.00 3.79
C ARG A 216 10.69 33.10 3.20
N TYR A 217 9.44 33.19 3.67
CA TYR A 217 8.53 34.23 3.24
C TYR A 217 9.07 35.61 3.63
N LEU A 218 9.44 35.81 4.91
CA LEU A 218 10.04 37.05 5.40
C LEU A 218 11.31 37.43 4.62
N LYS A 219 12.13 36.44 4.23
CA LYS A 219 13.32 36.63 3.38
C LYS A 219 12.96 37.05 1.96
N SER A 220 11.94 36.43 1.37
CA SER A 220 11.48 36.75 0.02
C SER A 220 10.82 38.12 -0.09
N THR A 221 10.28 38.64 1.02
CA THR A 221 9.59 39.94 1.06
C THR A 221 10.45 41.07 1.64
N ASP A 222 11.73 40.82 1.91
CA ASP A 222 12.65 41.76 2.58
C ASP A 222 12.03 42.42 3.82
N SER A 223 11.39 41.61 4.66
CA SER A 223 10.64 42.09 5.82
C SER A 223 11.56 42.75 6.85
N ALA A 224 11.18 43.94 7.33
CA ALA A 224 11.87 44.63 8.42
C ALA A 224 11.98 43.77 9.70
N LEU A 225 11.09 42.77 9.87
CA LEU A 225 11.10 41.85 11.01
C LEU A 225 12.29 40.89 11.01
N LEU A 226 12.98 40.69 9.88
CA LEU A 226 14.25 39.95 9.84
C LEU A 226 15.39 40.67 10.57
N LYS A 227 15.23 41.97 10.85
CA LYS A 227 16.17 42.77 11.62
C LYS A 227 15.80 42.81 13.11
N ASP A 228 14.68 42.21 13.51
CA ASP A 228 14.19 42.23 14.89
C ASP A 228 14.88 41.15 15.75
N GLN A 229 15.54 41.60 16.81
CA GLN A 229 16.35 40.77 17.70
C GLN A 229 15.53 39.68 18.42
N VAL A 230 14.31 40.00 18.85
CA VAL A 230 13.44 39.09 19.61
C VAL A 230 12.92 37.97 18.70
N VAL A 231 12.65 38.31 17.43
CA VAL A 231 12.30 37.34 16.40
C VAL A 231 13.48 36.41 16.15
N LEU A 232 14.68 36.91 15.79
CA LEU A 232 15.82 36.02 15.49
C LEU A 232 16.24 35.12 16.66
N GLN A 233 16.30 35.64 17.89
CA GLN A 233 16.76 34.91 19.08
C GLN A 233 15.78 33.82 19.54
N ASN A 234 14.46 34.06 19.49
CA ASN A 234 13.48 33.06 19.90
C ASN A 234 13.12 32.05 18.79
N PHE A 235 13.46 32.36 17.54
CA PHE A 235 12.91 31.63 16.38
C PHE A 235 13.89 30.74 15.66
N VAL A 236 15.13 31.20 15.46
CA VAL A 236 16.09 30.57 14.54
C VAL A 236 17.16 29.83 15.33
N LEU A 237 17.64 30.44 16.41
CA LEU A 237 18.75 29.93 17.22
C LEU A 237 18.44 28.63 17.99
N PRO A 238 17.32 28.49 18.73
CA PRO A 238 17.16 27.36 19.66
C PRO A 238 17.00 26.00 18.97
N LYS A 239 16.59 25.95 17.71
CA LYS A 239 16.26 24.70 17.00
C LYS A 239 17.19 24.35 15.83
N ILE A 240 18.04 25.29 15.38
CA ILE A 240 19.32 24.96 14.73
C ILE A 240 20.24 24.23 15.73
N LEU A 241 20.09 24.57 17.02
CA LEU A 241 20.99 24.07 18.06
C LEU A 241 20.63 22.67 18.64
N THR A 242 19.38 22.18 18.51
CA THR A 242 18.92 20.96 19.24
C THR A 242 18.80 19.66 18.42
N ASP A 243 18.52 19.69 17.10
CA ASP A 243 18.01 18.48 16.42
C ASP A 243 19.04 17.69 15.59
N GLY A 244 20.35 17.87 15.77
CA GLY A 244 21.35 16.95 15.22
C GLY A 244 21.19 16.62 13.73
N TRP A 245 20.78 17.60 12.91
CA TRP A 245 20.55 17.38 11.49
C TRP A 245 21.88 17.16 10.76
N ASN A 246 21.93 16.07 10.00
CA ASN A 246 23.00 15.77 9.06
C ASN A 246 22.94 16.82 7.93
N VAL A 247 23.73 17.88 8.06
CA VAL A 247 23.84 19.07 7.17
C VAL A 247 24.16 18.70 5.70
N LYS A 248 24.38 17.42 5.39
CA LYS A 248 24.72 16.94 4.06
C LYS A 248 23.54 16.87 3.07
N ASN A 249 22.28 16.89 3.52
CA ASN A 249 21.14 16.62 2.63
C ASN A 249 20.17 17.79 2.38
N ILE A 250 20.45 19.02 2.81
CA ILE A 250 19.62 20.18 2.44
C ILE A 250 20.51 21.41 2.15
N ASP A 251 20.42 21.89 0.92
CA ASP A 251 21.20 23.00 0.32
C ASP A 251 20.95 24.40 0.94
N THR A 252 20.13 24.50 2.00
CA THR A 252 19.67 25.80 2.54
C THR A 252 20.10 26.09 3.99
N GLY A 253 20.52 25.09 4.78
CA GLY A 253 20.86 25.31 6.20
C GLY A 253 22.18 26.04 6.45
N LYS A 254 23.08 26.10 5.46
CA LYS A 254 24.40 26.76 5.59
C LYS A 254 24.32 28.28 5.49
N GLU A 255 23.39 28.80 4.69
CA GLU A 255 23.19 30.24 4.53
C GLU A 255 22.51 30.86 5.75
N ASP A 256 21.58 30.13 6.38
CA ASP A 256 20.81 30.63 7.53
C ASP A 256 21.71 30.80 8.77
N VAL A 257 22.61 29.85 9.05
CA VAL A 257 23.61 29.96 10.13
C VAL A 257 24.62 31.07 9.84
N LYS A 258 25.08 31.16 8.58
CA LYS A 258 26.02 32.20 8.14
C LYS A 258 25.42 33.60 8.34
N MET A 259 24.16 33.81 7.97
CA MET A 259 23.45 35.09 8.13
C MET A 259 23.30 35.49 9.61
N VAL A 260 23.02 34.54 10.51
CA VAL A 260 22.93 34.82 11.96
C VAL A 260 24.28 35.16 12.57
N VAL A 261 25.37 34.54 12.09
CA VAL A 261 26.74 34.84 12.53
C VAL A 261 27.23 36.18 11.96
N GLU A 262 27.00 36.45 10.68
CA GLU A 262 27.44 37.66 9.97
C GLU A 262 26.68 38.93 10.40
N THR A 263 25.45 38.80 10.87
CA THR A 263 24.70 39.91 11.48
C THR A 263 25.21 40.30 12.87
N GLY A 264 26.25 39.64 13.40
CA GLY A 264 26.95 40.03 14.62
C GLY A 264 26.30 39.60 15.93
N ASN A 265 25.28 38.74 15.87
CA ASN A 265 24.39 38.49 17.02
C ASN A 265 24.59 37.15 17.75
N LEU A 266 25.57 36.32 17.34
CA LEU A 266 25.96 35.08 18.02
C LEU A 266 27.43 35.08 18.43
N LYS A 267 27.70 35.06 19.74
CA LYS A 267 29.06 34.89 20.27
C LYS A 267 29.46 33.42 20.20
N ILE A 268 30.43 33.11 19.34
CA ILE A 268 30.98 31.75 19.19
C ILE A 268 32.11 31.57 20.21
N ASP A 269 31.87 30.74 21.24
CA ASP A 269 32.84 30.41 22.28
C ASP A 269 33.13 28.90 22.37
N GLY A 270 34.15 28.53 23.15
CA GLY A 270 34.59 27.14 23.31
C GLY A 270 33.49 26.18 23.78
N PRO A 271 32.72 26.50 24.84
CA PRO A 271 31.59 25.68 25.30
C PRO A 271 30.49 25.48 24.24
N LEU A 272 30.17 26.51 23.47
CA LEU A 272 29.19 26.41 22.39
C LEU A 272 29.68 25.48 21.27
N ILE A 273 30.95 25.58 20.88
CA ILE A 273 31.55 24.70 19.87
C ILE A 273 31.60 23.24 20.38
N LEU A 274 31.87 23.00 21.66
CA LEU A 274 31.85 21.64 22.22
C LEU A 274 30.46 20.99 22.14
N LYS A 275 29.39 21.78 22.22
CA LYS A 275 28.02 21.32 22.00
C LYS A 275 27.74 21.12 20.51
N GLN A 276 28.32 21.96 19.64
CA GLN A 276 28.12 21.92 18.18
C GLN A 276 29.41 22.16 17.39
N LEU A 277 30.05 21.06 17.01
CA LEU A 277 31.35 21.06 16.34
C LEU A 277 31.34 21.73 14.95
N GLU A 278 30.18 21.79 14.27
CA GLU A 278 30.02 22.46 12.96
C GLU A 278 30.25 23.98 13.00
N LEU A 279 30.17 24.60 14.19
CA LEU A 279 30.40 26.03 14.37
C LEU A 279 31.89 26.41 14.36
N PHE A 280 32.79 25.43 14.48
CA PHE A 280 34.23 25.67 14.60
C PHE A 280 34.82 26.43 13.40
N LYS A 281 34.33 26.21 12.18
CA LYS A 281 34.77 26.95 10.97
C LYS A 281 34.49 28.45 11.03
N TYR A 282 33.54 28.88 11.86
CA TYR A 282 33.19 30.29 12.08
C TYR A 282 33.83 30.85 13.36
N ALA A 283 34.57 30.03 14.10
CA ALA A 283 35.19 30.46 15.34
C ALA A 283 36.24 31.56 15.07
N PRO A 284 36.38 32.52 16.00
CA PRO A 284 37.39 33.56 15.88
C PRO A 284 38.80 32.94 15.98
N LEU A 285 39.81 33.64 15.46
CA LEU A 285 41.16 33.09 15.30
C LEU A 285 41.76 32.66 16.65
N GLU A 286 41.44 33.39 17.72
CA GLU A 286 41.88 33.10 19.09
C GLU A 286 41.49 31.69 19.53
N ILE A 287 40.34 31.16 19.09
CA ILE A 287 39.92 29.79 19.38
C ILE A 287 40.56 28.78 18.43
N ARG A 288 40.75 29.15 17.16
CA ARG A 288 41.36 28.27 16.14
C ARG A 288 42.87 28.12 16.27
N SER A 289 43.51 29.02 17.01
CA SER A 289 44.94 29.01 17.33
C SER A 289 45.22 28.57 18.78
N ASP A 290 44.20 28.38 19.63
CA ASP A 290 44.37 27.84 20.99
C ASP A 290 44.59 26.32 20.93
N ILE A 291 45.84 25.90 21.18
CA ILE A 291 46.27 24.51 21.08
C ILE A 291 45.46 23.55 21.98
N GLU A 292 45.06 23.97 23.18
CA GLU A 292 44.36 23.10 24.14
C GLU A 292 42.89 22.97 23.80
N LEU A 293 42.25 24.03 23.30
CA LEU A 293 40.89 23.97 22.76
C LEU A 293 40.85 23.16 21.45
N VAL A 294 41.77 23.42 20.53
CA VAL A 294 41.88 22.69 19.25
C VAL A 294 42.03 21.20 19.49
N LYS A 295 42.94 20.79 20.38
CA LYS A 295 43.12 19.38 20.79
C LYS A 295 41.80 18.73 21.26
N LYS A 296 40.97 19.45 22.03
CA LYS A 296 39.65 18.96 22.49
C LYS A 296 38.64 18.83 21.34
N PHE A 297 38.67 19.73 20.37
CA PHE A 297 37.76 19.67 19.21
C PHE A 297 38.15 18.56 18.23
N VAL A 298 39.43 18.48 17.83
CA VAL A 298 39.89 17.49 16.84
C VAL A 298 39.83 16.06 17.34
N SER A 299 39.95 15.84 18.66
CA SER A 299 39.74 14.51 19.27
C SER A 299 38.29 14.02 19.21
N LYS A 300 37.31 14.93 19.16
CA LYS A 300 35.91 14.59 18.92
C LYS A 300 35.61 14.40 17.43
N ARG A 301 36.21 15.23 16.56
CA ARG A 301 36.02 15.19 15.11
C ARG A 301 37.26 15.68 14.36
N GLY A 302 38.05 14.75 13.83
CA GLY A 302 39.34 15.06 13.23
C GLY A 302 39.30 15.91 11.96
N GLU A 303 38.20 15.92 11.20
CA GLU A 303 38.10 16.76 9.99
C GLU A 303 38.12 18.27 10.28
N LEU A 304 37.90 18.67 11.54
CA LEU A 304 38.03 20.06 11.97
C LEU A 304 39.44 20.60 11.80
N LEU A 305 40.45 19.72 11.66
CA LEU A 305 41.83 20.10 11.33
C LEU A 305 41.91 20.99 10.08
N GLU A 306 40.95 20.90 9.15
CA GLU A 306 40.83 21.79 7.99
C GLU A 306 40.82 23.28 8.34
N PHE A 307 40.10 23.63 9.42
CA PHE A 307 39.82 25.01 9.82
C PHE A 307 40.75 25.53 10.91
N VAL A 308 41.60 24.66 11.46
CA VAL A 308 42.62 25.02 12.46
C VAL A 308 43.66 25.95 11.83
N ASP A 309 44.29 26.78 12.66
CA ASP A 309 45.38 27.65 12.20
C ASP A 309 46.58 26.85 11.66
N GLU A 310 47.24 27.37 10.62
CA GLU A 310 48.27 26.64 9.87
C GLU A 310 49.42 26.08 10.74
N PRO A 311 49.97 26.81 11.73
CA PRO A 311 51.03 26.27 12.58
C PRO A 311 50.62 25.00 13.35
N LEU A 312 49.34 24.88 13.72
CA LEU A 312 48.83 23.74 14.46
C LEU A 312 48.50 22.55 13.55
N LYS A 313 48.32 22.74 12.24
CA LYS A 313 48.24 21.64 11.25
C LYS A 313 49.58 20.92 11.06
N ASP A 314 50.65 21.51 11.54
CA ASP A 314 52.00 20.95 11.56
C ASP A 314 52.42 20.48 12.97
N ASP A 315 51.58 20.68 13.99
CA ASP A 315 51.84 20.19 15.35
C ASP A 315 51.59 18.68 15.46
N TYR A 316 52.60 17.94 15.89
CA TYR A 316 52.56 16.48 16.00
C TYR A 316 51.40 16.00 16.88
N ASN A 317 51.15 16.64 18.03
CA ASN A 317 50.16 16.17 19.00
C ASN A 317 48.72 16.50 18.56
N VAL A 318 48.52 17.66 17.94
CA VAL A 318 47.23 18.06 17.35
C VAL A 318 46.86 17.08 16.23
N VAL A 319 47.78 16.85 15.30
CA VAL A 319 47.54 15.94 14.16
C VAL A 319 47.37 14.50 14.63
N LEU A 320 48.19 14.00 15.55
CA LEU A 320 48.03 12.66 16.12
C LEU A 320 46.62 12.46 16.70
N ARG A 321 46.11 13.43 17.47
CA ARG A 321 44.74 13.35 18.01
C ARG A 321 43.67 13.41 16.92
N ALA A 322 43.88 14.21 15.88
CA ALA A 322 42.95 14.31 14.77
C ALA A 322 42.88 13.01 13.95
N VAL A 323 44.02 12.39 13.62
CA VAL A 323 44.07 11.17 12.79
C VAL A 323 43.65 9.91 13.52
N CYS A 324 43.77 9.88 14.86
CA CYS A 324 43.23 8.81 15.70
C CYS A 324 41.70 8.82 15.79
N SER A 325 41.04 9.89 15.33
CA SER A 325 39.58 9.93 15.18
C SER A 325 39.13 9.20 13.90
N THR A 326 37.86 8.84 13.79
CA THR A 326 37.31 8.05 12.65
C THR A 326 37.24 8.81 11.32
N TYR A 327 37.66 10.08 11.26
CA TYR A 327 37.54 10.96 10.09
C TYR A 327 38.85 11.01 9.29
N ASN A 328 38.78 11.33 7.98
CA ASN A 328 39.96 11.45 7.10
C ASN A 328 40.76 12.75 7.37
N ALA A 329 41.33 12.88 8.56
CA ALA A 329 42.00 14.10 9.01
C ALA A 329 43.39 14.29 8.38
N LEU A 330 44.09 13.20 8.03
CA LEU A 330 45.47 13.25 7.53
C LEU A 330 45.65 14.14 6.29
N ARG A 331 44.61 14.29 5.46
CA ARG A 331 44.64 15.15 4.26
C ARG A 331 44.98 16.62 4.54
N PHE A 332 44.66 17.09 5.75
CA PHE A 332 44.87 18.47 6.19
C PHE A 332 46.17 18.68 6.96
N ALA A 333 46.90 17.61 7.28
CA ALA A 333 48.20 17.71 7.91
C ALA A 333 49.26 18.22 6.93
N SER A 334 50.33 18.77 7.48
CA SER A 334 51.51 19.18 6.71
C SER A 334 52.16 17.99 5.99
N GLU A 335 52.89 18.27 4.90
CA GLU A 335 53.65 17.25 4.16
C GLU A 335 54.71 16.56 5.04
N ARG A 336 55.30 17.28 6.00
CA ARG A 336 56.22 16.69 6.98
C ARG A 336 55.54 15.58 7.78
N LEU A 337 54.31 15.82 8.26
CA LEU A 337 53.57 14.86 9.07
C LEU A 337 52.93 13.75 8.23
N LYS A 338 52.58 14.01 6.96
CA LYS A 338 52.19 12.98 5.99
C LYS A 338 53.32 12.01 5.62
N ASN A 339 54.57 12.40 5.87
CA ASN A 339 55.76 11.54 5.75
C ASN A 339 56.22 10.96 7.10
N ASN A 340 55.54 11.27 8.20
CA ASN A 340 55.90 10.74 9.52
C ASN A 340 55.28 9.35 9.71
N GLN A 341 56.12 8.31 9.72
CA GLN A 341 55.68 6.92 9.84
C GLN A 341 54.76 6.66 11.05
N ALA A 342 55.02 7.28 12.21
CA ALA A 342 54.21 7.08 13.40
C ALA A 342 52.80 7.69 13.25
N ILE A 343 52.69 8.89 12.68
CA ILE A 343 51.40 9.53 12.36
C ILE A 343 50.64 8.72 11.31
N CYS A 344 51.33 8.28 10.25
CA CYS A 344 50.73 7.46 9.20
C CYS A 344 50.22 6.13 9.77
N LEU A 345 51.01 5.44 10.60
CA LEU A 345 50.60 4.19 11.25
C LEU A 345 49.38 4.40 12.16
N ALA A 346 49.37 5.45 12.98
CA ALA A 346 48.24 5.80 13.82
C ALA A 346 46.97 6.10 12.98
N ALA A 347 47.12 6.85 11.89
CA ALA A 347 46.04 7.16 10.96
C ALA A 347 45.47 5.88 10.31
N MET A 348 46.32 4.93 9.92
CA MET A 348 45.89 3.67 9.31
C MET A 348 45.21 2.74 10.31
N LYS A 349 45.69 2.68 11.56
CA LYS A 349 45.05 1.94 12.66
C LYS A 349 43.63 2.46 12.93
N ALA A 350 43.42 3.77 12.83
CA ALA A 350 42.10 4.37 13.00
C ALA A 350 41.19 4.21 11.77
N ASN A 351 41.70 4.49 10.57
CA ASN A 351 40.97 4.37 9.31
C ASN A 351 41.93 4.19 8.10
N PRO A 352 42.01 2.97 7.51
CA PRO A 352 42.90 2.66 6.38
C PRO A 352 42.70 3.51 5.14
N LYS A 353 41.50 4.08 4.93
CA LYS A 353 41.23 4.95 3.77
C LYS A 353 42.08 6.21 3.77
N GLN A 354 42.69 6.57 4.90
CA GLN A 354 43.62 7.70 5.00
C GLN A 354 44.93 7.45 4.23
N PHE A 355 45.23 6.22 3.80
CA PHE A 355 46.46 5.86 3.08
C PHE A 355 46.65 6.68 1.80
N ILE A 356 45.57 7.07 1.13
CA ILE A 356 45.61 7.95 -0.05
C ILE A 356 46.36 9.27 0.20
N HIS A 357 46.35 9.75 1.45
CA HIS A 357 46.89 11.06 1.84
C HIS A 357 48.32 11.02 2.41
N VAL A 358 48.92 9.83 2.55
CA VAL A 358 50.34 9.73 2.96
C VAL A 358 51.24 10.18 1.81
N SER A 359 52.49 10.55 2.13
CA SER A 359 53.47 10.94 1.11
C SER A 359 53.87 9.76 0.22
N ASP A 360 54.36 10.05 -0.97
CA ASP A 360 54.79 9.02 -1.94
C ASP A 360 55.96 8.17 -1.39
N SER A 361 56.84 8.75 -0.59
CA SER A 361 57.88 8.02 0.15
C SER A 361 57.33 6.91 1.05
N ILE A 362 56.18 7.12 1.69
CA ILE A 362 55.51 6.10 2.51
C ILE A 362 54.81 5.08 1.63
N LYS A 363 54.19 5.50 0.52
CA LYS A 363 53.54 4.61 -0.48
C LYS A 363 54.52 3.65 -1.18
N SER A 364 55.79 4.04 -1.29
CA SER A 364 56.86 3.22 -1.86
C SER A 364 57.68 2.45 -0.81
N ASN A 365 57.39 2.62 0.48
CA ASN A 365 58.17 1.96 1.54
C ASN A 365 57.67 0.54 1.80
N ARG A 366 58.41 -0.46 1.30
CA ARG A 366 58.12 -1.89 1.48
C ARG A 366 57.97 -2.29 2.94
N GLU A 367 58.96 -1.95 3.77
CA GLU A 367 59.01 -2.37 5.18
C GLU A 367 57.83 -1.80 5.97
N PHE A 368 57.55 -0.50 5.80
CA PHE A 368 56.42 0.14 6.44
C PHE A 368 55.09 -0.52 6.06
N ILE A 369 54.90 -0.88 4.78
CA ILE A 369 53.68 -1.54 4.33
C ILE A 369 53.58 -2.95 4.93
N LEU A 370 54.68 -3.72 4.98
CA LEU A 370 54.68 -5.05 5.60
C LEU A 370 54.36 -4.98 7.09
N ASP A 371 54.99 -4.05 7.82
CA ASP A 371 54.74 -3.80 9.24
C ASP A 371 53.28 -3.39 9.47
N LEU A 372 52.75 -2.50 8.63
CA LEU A 372 51.34 -2.09 8.68
C LEU A 372 50.39 -3.28 8.49
N LEU A 373 50.71 -4.18 7.55
CA LEU A 373 49.93 -5.39 7.28
C LEU A 373 50.03 -6.40 8.43
N ASP A 374 51.15 -6.49 9.14
CA ASP A 374 51.30 -7.35 10.32
C ASP A 374 50.57 -6.80 11.54
N ASP A 375 50.78 -5.52 11.85
CA ASP A 375 50.15 -4.84 12.99
C ASP A 375 48.62 -4.81 12.88
N CYS A 376 48.11 -4.70 11.65
CA CYS A 376 46.68 -4.55 11.42
C CYS A 376 45.99 -5.77 10.78
N GLY A 377 46.76 -6.81 10.42
CA GLY A 377 46.26 -8.04 9.79
C GLY A 377 45.16 -8.73 10.60
N ASN A 378 45.27 -8.71 11.93
CA ASN A 378 44.24 -9.26 12.82
C ASN A 378 43.03 -8.34 13.05
N ILE A 379 43.20 -7.02 12.93
CA ILE A 379 42.12 -6.04 13.16
C ILE A 379 41.16 -5.98 11.95
N PHE A 380 41.68 -6.19 10.74
CA PHE A 380 40.92 -6.03 9.49
C PHE A 380 40.23 -7.30 8.98
N LEU A 381 40.56 -8.49 9.50
CA LEU A 381 39.90 -9.76 9.14
C LEU A 381 38.38 -9.77 9.42
N PHE A 382 37.89 -8.94 10.35
CA PHE A 382 36.47 -8.89 10.73
C PHE A 382 35.63 -7.86 9.96
N ARG A 383 36.23 -7.03 9.10
CA ARG A 383 35.51 -5.95 8.40
C ARG A 383 35.87 -5.88 6.92
N GLY A 384 35.60 -6.86 6.06
CA GLY A 384 35.58 -6.67 4.59
C GLY A 384 36.79 -5.96 3.90
N ASP A 385 36.58 -5.49 2.65
CA ASP A 385 37.59 -5.13 1.63
C ASP A 385 38.41 -3.83 1.88
N TYR A 386 39.01 -3.64 3.07
CA TYR A 386 39.72 -2.40 3.46
C TYR A 386 41.16 -2.29 2.95
N PHE A 387 41.82 -3.43 2.70
CA PHE A 387 43.15 -3.46 2.09
C PHE A 387 43.15 -2.85 0.69
N GLY A 388 42.00 -2.77 0.02
CA GLY A 388 41.92 -2.20 -1.32
C GLY A 388 42.51 -0.80 -1.43
N SER A 389 42.27 0.08 -0.46
CA SER A 389 42.84 1.44 -0.46
C SER A 389 44.37 1.46 -0.35
N ILE A 390 44.97 0.53 0.40
CA ILE A 390 46.44 0.45 0.52
C ILE A 390 47.03 -0.01 -0.82
N PHE A 391 46.49 -1.09 -1.39
CA PHE A 391 46.97 -1.64 -2.66
C PHE A 391 46.61 -0.79 -3.89
N GLU A 392 45.58 0.05 -3.81
CA GLU A 392 45.23 1.00 -4.86
C GLU A 392 46.25 2.14 -4.96
N TYR A 393 46.63 2.73 -3.82
CA TYR A 393 47.48 3.93 -3.78
C TYR A 393 48.97 3.65 -3.49
N MET A 394 49.38 2.41 -3.22
CA MET A 394 50.81 2.07 -3.11
C MET A 394 51.54 2.21 -4.45
N ASP A 395 52.87 2.21 -4.42
CA ASP A 395 53.71 2.29 -5.62
C ASP A 395 53.51 1.07 -6.54
N ASP A 396 53.35 1.32 -7.85
CA ASP A 396 53.18 0.27 -8.86
C ASP A 396 54.39 -0.67 -8.97
N LYS A 397 55.60 -0.21 -8.60
CA LYS A 397 56.79 -1.07 -8.51
C LYS A 397 56.60 -2.18 -7.49
N LEU A 398 56.00 -1.88 -6.34
CA LEU A 398 55.72 -2.87 -5.29
C LEU A 398 54.55 -3.79 -5.70
N LYS A 399 53.52 -3.28 -6.39
CA LYS A 399 52.43 -4.12 -6.95
C LYS A 399 52.91 -5.13 -7.99
N SER A 400 54.01 -4.79 -8.66
CA SER A 400 54.63 -5.62 -9.71
C SER A 400 55.74 -6.53 -9.16
N ASP A 401 56.16 -6.35 -7.92
CA ASP A 401 57.16 -7.18 -7.25
C ASP A 401 56.53 -8.49 -6.78
N LEU A 402 56.83 -9.57 -7.49
CA LEU A 402 56.32 -10.91 -7.21
C LEU A 402 56.71 -11.42 -5.81
N SER A 403 57.90 -11.05 -5.30
CA SER A 403 58.32 -11.42 -3.94
C SER A 403 57.41 -10.78 -2.90
N PHE A 404 57.16 -9.47 -3.05
CA PHE A 404 56.25 -8.74 -2.17
C PHE A 404 54.83 -9.33 -2.24
N VAL A 405 54.28 -9.52 -3.45
CA VAL A 405 52.93 -10.04 -3.64
C VAL A 405 52.78 -11.45 -3.04
N LYS A 406 53.77 -12.34 -3.22
CA LYS A 406 53.75 -13.69 -2.63
C LYS A 406 53.78 -13.66 -1.10
N GLU A 407 54.57 -12.76 -0.52
CA GLU A 407 54.67 -12.56 0.93
C GLU A 407 53.34 -12.09 1.51
N VAL A 408 52.70 -11.10 0.89
CA VAL A 408 51.36 -10.63 1.28
C VAL A 408 50.30 -11.73 1.10
N PHE A 409 50.32 -12.48 -0.01
CA PHE A 409 49.40 -13.59 -0.25
C PHE A 409 49.61 -14.75 0.76
N GLY A 410 50.86 -14.95 1.23
CA GLY A 410 51.21 -15.82 2.35
C GLY A 410 50.48 -15.50 3.66
N LYS A 411 50.05 -14.24 3.83
CA LYS A 411 49.27 -13.77 4.99
C LYS A 411 47.74 -13.94 4.80
N ASN A 412 47.29 -14.74 3.82
CA ASN A 412 45.87 -15.00 3.47
C ASN A 412 45.06 -13.78 3.01
N ILE A 413 45.71 -12.74 2.48
CA ILE A 413 45.05 -11.51 2.04
C ILE A 413 44.65 -11.63 0.56
N ASN A 414 43.59 -12.39 0.26
CA ASN A 414 43.14 -12.68 -1.11
C ASN A 414 42.52 -11.47 -1.86
N SER A 415 42.17 -10.39 -1.15
CA SER A 415 41.60 -9.17 -1.74
C SER A 415 42.58 -8.38 -2.60
N ILE A 416 43.88 -8.67 -2.50
CA ILE A 416 44.92 -7.99 -3.29
C ILE A 416 44.93 -8.43 -4.75
N VAL A 417 44.27 -9.54 -5.08
CA VAL A 417 44.32 -10.15 -6.42
C VAL A 417 43.94 -9.14 -7.50
N LYS A 418 43.02 -8.20 -7.24
CA LYS A 418 42.62 -7.13 -8.17
C LYS A 418 43.65 -6.03 -8.41
N TYR A 419 44.76 -6.02 -7.67
CA TYR A 419 45.82 -5.01 -7.78
C TYR A 419 47.15 -5.58 -8.32
N ILE A 420 47.22 -6.90 -8.54
CA ILE A 420 48.43 -7.53 -9.06
C ILE A 420 48.57 -7.27 -10.57
N SER A 421 49.77 -6.91 -11.02
CA SER A 421 50.08 -6.70 -12.43
C SER A 421 50.76 -7.91 -13.08
N ASN A 422 51.37 -8.79 -12.27
CA ASN A 422 52.12 -9.95 -12.72
C ASN A 422 51.85 -11.17 -11.83
N ILE A 423 51.78 -12.35 -12.43
CA ILE A 423 51.62 -13.64 -11.73
C ILE A 423 52.56 -14.67 -12.33
N ASP A 424 53.04 -15.59 -11.50
CA ASP A 424 53.73 -16.80 -11.95
C ASP A 424 52.86 -18.05 -11.75
N GLY A 425 53.36 -19.20 -12.19
CA GLY A 425 52.61 -20.45 -12.14
C GLY A 425 52.23 -20.89 -10.72
N GLU A 426 53.10 -20.64 -9.75
CA GLU A 426 52.88 -20.97 -8.33
C GLU A 426 51.78 -20.08 -7.72
N LEU A 427 51.86 -18.76 -7.91
CA LEU A 427 50.86 -17.83 -7.43
C LEU A 427 49.50 -18.08 -8.09
N PHE A 428 49.48 -18.42 -9.38
CA PHE A 428 48.24 -18.76 -10.09
C PHE A 428 47.53 -19.99 -9.51
N GLU A 429 48.27 -21.04 -9.16
CA GLU A 429 47.70 -22.23 -8.51
C GLU A 429 47.11 -21.92 -7.13
N ARG A 430 47.79 -21.07 -6.35
CA ARG A 430 47.27 -20.59 -5.05
C ARG A 430 45.99 -19.77 -5.24
N ILE A 431 45.93 -18.92 -6.28
CA ILE A 431 44.74 -18.13 -6.60
C ILE A 431 43.56 -19.05 -7.00
N LEU A 432 43.80 -20.07 -7.83
CA LEU A 432 42.81 -21.08 -8.23
C LEU A 432 42.19 -21.78 -7.01
N GLN A 433 43.00 -22.13 -6.01
CA GLN A 433 42.55 -22.77 -4.77
C GLN A 433 41.78 -21.80 -3.85
N SER A 434 42.11 -20.50 -3.87
CA SER A 434 41.52 -19.46 -3.02
C SER A 434 40.16 -18.90 -3.50
N CYS A 435 39.59 -19.39 -4.60
CA CYS A 435 38.30 -18.96 -5.16
C CYS A 435 38.19 -17.45 -5.51
N SER A 436 39.29 -16.81 -5.95
CA SER A 436 39.34 -15.35 -6.22
C SER A 436 39.53 -14.98 -7.70
N LEU A 437 39.28 -15.92 -8.63
CA LEU A 437 39.55 -15.74 -10.06
C LEU A 437 38.79 -14.56 -10.70
N HIS A 438 37.60 -14.25 -10.19
CA HIS A 438 36.80 -13.11 -10.67
C HIS A 438 37.54 -11.77 -10.51
N TYR A 439 38.42 -11.67 -9.53
CA TYR A 439 39.15 -10.45 -9.21
C TYR A 439 40.48 -10.31 -9.97
N ILE A 440 40.89 -11.29 -10.78
CA ILE A 440 42.15 -11.15 -11.53
C ILE A 440 42.01 -10.01 -12.56
N PRO A 441 42.91 -9.01 -12.57
CA PRO A 441 42.88 -7.91 -13.53
C PRO A 441 43.03 -8.42 -14.97
N LYS A 442 42.35 -7.77 -15.91
CA LYS A 442 42.45 -8.11 -17.35
C LYS A 442 43.86 -7.90 -17.91
N SER A 443 44.69 -7.09 -17.27
CA SER A 443 46.10 -6.88 -17.63
C SER A 443 46.94 -8.14 -17.46
N VAL A 444 46.51 -9.05 -16.57
CA VAL A 444 47.21 -10.32 -16.33
C VAL A 444 46.88 -11.29 -17.47
N ASN A 445 47.92 -11.83 -18.11
CA ASN A 445 47.78 -12.79 -19.20
C ASN A 445 47.36 -14.17 -18.68
N ILE A 446 46.10 -14.31 -18.28
CA ILE A 446 45.58 -15.60 -17.81
C ILE A 446 45.39 -16.62 -18.95
N GLN A 447 45.46 -16.18 -20.21
CA GLN A 447 45.34 -17.07 -21.38
C GLN A 447 46.45 -18.14 -21.38
N ALA A 448 47.64 -17.79 -20.88
CA ALA A 448 48.75 -18.71 -20.70
C ALA A 448 48.42 -19.92 -19.79
N TYR A 449 47.37 -19.82 -18.97
CA TYR A 449 46.94 -20.84 -18.02
C TYR A 449 45.62 -21.53 -18.40
N ARG A 450 45.13 -21.35 -19.64
CA ARG A 450 43.84 -21.91 -20.11
C ARG A 450 43.70 -23.40 -19.78
N GLY A 451 44.74 -24.21 -19.99
CA GLY A 451 44.72 -25.65 -19.69
C GLY A 451 44.37 -25.97 -18.24
N LYS A 452 45.00 -25.26 -17.28
CA LYS A 452 44.73 -25.42 -15.85
C LYS A 452 43.32 -24.95 -15.47
N ILE A 453 42.81 -23.89 -16.12
CA ILE A 453 41.45 -23.38 -15.90
C ILE A 453 40.41 -24.41 -16.38
N VAL A 454 40.62 -25.03 -17.55
CA VAL A 454 39.73 -26.09 -18.06
C VAL A 454 39.71 -27.30 -17.13
N GLU A 455 40.87 -27.71 -16.60
CA GLU A 455 40.93 -28.80 -15.62
C GLU A 455 40.17 -28.44 -14.34
N TYR A 456 40.35 -27.22 -13.82
CA TYR A 456 39.66 -26.71 -12.65
C TYR A 456 38.14 -26.66 -12.84
N LEU A 457 37.67 -26.09 -13.96
CA LEU A 457 36.23 -26.01 -14.27
C LEU A 457 35.60 -27.38 -14.52
N SER A 458 36.38 -28.37 -14.99
CA SER A 458 35.89 -29.74 -15.12
C SER A 458 35.60 -30.38 -13.76
N LYS A 459 36.32 -29.96 -12.70
CA LYS A 459 36.03 -30.36 -11.31
C LYS A 459 34.93 -29.49 -10.67
N TYR A 460 34.82 -28.22 -11.06
CA TYR A 460 33.87 -27.24 -10.50
C TYR A 460 33.12 -26.44 -11.58
N PRO A 461 32.17 -27.04 -12.32
CA PRO A 461 31.55 -26.41 -13.51
C PRO A 461 30.80 -25.09 -13.23
N TYR A 462 30.16 -24.98 -12.07
CA TYR A 462 29.41 -23.78 -11.65
C TYR A 462 30.30 -22.53 -11.45
N ARG A 463 31.62 -22.71 -11.34
CA ARG A 463 32.61 -21.63 -11.23
C ARG A 463 32.92 -20.97 -12.57
N TYR A 464 32.31 -21.41 -13.68
CA TYR A 464 32.49 -20.78 -14.98
C TYR A 464 32.18 -19.27 -14.98
N SER A 465 31.23 -18.86 -14.12
CA SER A 465 30.88 -17.46 -13.91
C SER A 465 32.03 -16.56 -13.43
N ASP A 466 33.04 -17.14 -12.78
CA ASP A 466 34.19 -16.42 -12.23
C ASP A 466 35.24 -16.09 -13.29
N VAL A 467 35.32 -16.89 -14.37
CA VAL A 467 36.39 -16.80 -15.39
C VAL A 467 35.91 -16.36 -16.77
N VAL A 468 34.62 -16.49 -17.08
CA VAL A 468 34.04 -16.14 -18.40
C VAL A 468 34.38 -14.71 -18.86
N SER A 469 34.56 -13.76 -17.95
CA SER A 469 34.94 -12.37 -18.26
C SER A 469 36.31 -12.22 -18.92
N HIS A 470 37.17 -13.22 -18.75
CA HIS A 470 38.52 -13.24 -19.30
C HIS A 470 38.62 -14.10 -20.56
N PHE A 471 37.62 -14.94 -20.81
CA PHE A 471 37.48 -15.75 -22.03
C PHE A 471 36.14 -15.46 -22.74
N PRO A 472 35.82 -14.18 -23.03
CA PRO A 472 34.51 -13.83 -23.59
C PRO A 472 34.29 -14.38 -25.00
N ASP A 473 35.37 -14.67 -25.73
CA ASP A 473 35.36 -15.18 -27.12
C ASP A 473 35.74 -16.68 -27.23
N ASP A 474 35.92 -17.39 -26.12
CA ASP A 474 36.29 -18.81 -26.14
C ASP A 474 35.05 -19.70 -26.34
N ARG A 475 34.78 -20.01 -27.61
CA ARG A 475 33.60 -20.79 -28.04
C ARG A 475 33.54 -22.17 -27.40
N GLU A 476 34.67 -22.87 -27.36
CA GLU A 476 34.76 -24.23 -26.82
C GLU A 476 34.45 -24.25 -25.32
N LEU A 477 35.03 -23.29 -24.58
CA LEU A 477 34.78 -23.14 -23.16
C LEU A 477 33.33 -22.77 -22.88
N ALA A 478 32.74 -21.89 -23.70
CA ALA A 478 31.33 -21.51 -23.61
C ALA A 478 30.41 -22.70 -23.84
N LEU A 479 30.58 -23.45 -24.94
CA LEU A 479 29.74 -24.62 -25.23
C LEU A 479 29.79 -25.68 -24.12
N LYS A 480 30.95 -25.87 -23.50
CA LYS A 480 31.14 -26.88 -22.46
C LYS A 480 30.43 -26.55 -21.14
N PHE A 481 30.29 -25.28 -20.78
CA PHE A 481 29.86 -24.87 -19.44
C PHE A 481 28.63 -23.93 -19.40
N ILE A 482 28.19 -23.37 -20.52
CA ILE A 482 27.09 -22.39 -20.54
C ILE A 482 25.74 -23.00 -20.12
N GLU A 483 25.50 -24.27 -20.42
CA GLU A 483 24.28 -25.00 -20.02
C GLU A 483 24.18 -25.09 -18.48
N LEU A 484 25.30 -25.35 -17.80
CA LEU A 484 25.38 -25.46 -16.35
C LEU A 484 25.43 -24.09 -15.65
N SER A 485 25.66 -23.01 -16.38
CA SER A 485 25.74 -21.65 -15.84
C SER A 485 25.18 -20.58 -16.79
N PRO A 486 23.85 -20.61 -17.09
CA PRO A 486 23.24 -19.75 -18.12
C PRO A 486 23.34 -18.25 -17.84
N ASN A 487 23.40 -17.87 -16.55
CA ASN A 487 23.57 -16.47 -16.11
C ASN A 487 24.87 -15.82 -16.60
N CYS A 488 25.83 -16.62 -17.07
CA CYS A 488 27.11 -16.17 -17.61
C CYS A 488 27.00 -15.68 -19.05
N PHE A 489 25.89 -15.96 -19.75
CA PHE A 489 25.70 -15.61 -21.15
C PHE A 489 25.95 -14.12 -21.44
N ARG A 490 25.50 -13.24 -20.53
CA ARG A 490 25.74 -11.79 -20.64
C ARG A 490 27.22 -11.39 -20.60
N LYS A 491 28.09 -12.22 -20.02
CA LYS A 491 29.53 -11.98 -19.89
C LYS A 491 30.32 -12.43 -21.12
N LEU A 492 29.73 -13.21 -22.02
CA LEU A 492 30.33 -13.57 -23.31
C LEU A 492 30.46 -12.35 -24.23
N SER A 493 31.28 -12.49 -25.27
CA SER A 493 31.43 -11.47 -26.31
C SER A 493 30.17 -11.34 -27.14
N TYR A 494 30.03 -10.21 -27.83
CA TYR A 494 28.94 -10.00 -28.78
C TYR A 494 28.85 -11.11 -29.83
N ARG A 495 30.01 -11.58 -30.31
CA ARG A 495 30.10 -12.65 -31.31
C ARG A 495 29.51 -13.95 -30.78
N LEU A 496 29.88 -14.38 -29.58
CA LEU A 496 29.39 -15.63 -29.00
C LEU A 496 27.95 -15.55 -28.48
N GLN A 497 27.49 -14.37 -28.05
CA GLN A 497 26.06 -14.18 -27.73
C GLN A 497 25.17 -14.32 -28.98
N ASN A 498 25.70 -14.00 -30.16
CA ASN A 498 25.01 -14.23 -31.44
C ASN A 498 25.38 -15.57 -32.09
N ASP A 499 26.17 -16.43 -31.44
CA ASP A 499 26.45 -17.78 -31.95
C ASP A 499 25.16 -18.63 -31.87
N PRO A 500 24.69 -19.22 -32.98
CA PRO A 500 23.40 -19.93 -33.00
C PRO A 500 23.30 -21.08 -32.00
N GLU A 501 24.41 -21.79 -31.75
CA GLU A 501 24.46 -22.98 -30.91
C GLU A 501 24.51 -22.59 -29.43
N ILE A 502 25.41 -21.66 -29.06
CA ILE A 502 25.50 -21.14 -27.68
C ILE A 502 24.19 -20.44 -27.29
N ALA A 503 23.68 -19.59 -28.17
CA ALA A 503 22.39 -18.96 -27.96
C ALA A 503 21.31 -20.05 -27.85
N GLY A 504 21.26 -21.01 -28.77
CA GLY A 504 20.31 -22.12 -28.75
C GLY A 504 20.22 -22.83 -27.39
N ILE A 505 21.36 -23.19 -26.79
CA ILE A 505 21.46 -23.82 -25.46
C ILE A 505 20.87 -22.92 -24.36
N VAL A 506 21.10 -21.61 -24.44
CA VAL A 506 20.60 -20.65 -23.45
C VAL A 506 19.09 -20.38 -23.64
N PHE A 507 18.62 -20.34 -24.88
CA PHE A 507 17.22 -20.10 -25.26
C PHE A 507 16.31 -21.33 -25.03
N SER A 508 16.85 -22.54 -24.94
CA SER A 508 16.09 -23.76 -24.60
C SER A 508 15.95 -24.00 -23.08
N GLY A 509 16.76 -23.33 -22.27
CA GLY A 509 16.69 -23.39 -20.80
C GLY A 509 15.56 -22.55 -20.21
N THR A 510 14.93 -23.02 -19.14
CA THR A 510 13.77 -22.40 -18.44
C THR A 510 14.10 -21.13 -17.64
N GLY A 511 15.21 -20.46 -17.92
CA GLY A 511 15.73 -19.35 -17.13
C GLY A 511 15.36 -17.97 -17.66
N PHE A 512 14.90 -17.08 -16.78
CA PHE A 512 14.79 -15.64 -17.00
C PHE A 512 16.18 -15.03 -17.22
N ILE A 513 16.61 -14.89 -18.47
CA ILE A 513 17.93 -14.33 -18.80
C ILE A 513 17.74 -12.97 -19.47
N HIS A 514 18.27 -11.93 -18.83
CA HIS A 514 18.32 -10.58 -19.39
C HIS A 514 19.45 -10.48 -20.42
N PHE A 515 19.09 -10.31 -21.70
CA PHE A 515 20.03 -10.13 -22.79
C PHE A 515 20.70 -8.74 -22.76
N LYS A 516 21.89 -8.62 -23.35
CA LYS A 516 22.50 -7.31 -23.64
C LYS A 516 21.72 -6.59 -24.74
N GLU A 517 21.87 -5.27 -24.79
CA GLU A 517 21.03 -4.38 -25.60
C GLU A 517 21.02 -4.71 -27.09
N ASP A 518 22.09 -5.24 -27.71
CA ASP A 518 22.21 -5.31 -29.17
C ASP A 518 22.19 -6.73 -29.76
N MET A 519 21.13 -7.51 -29.60
CA MET A 519 21.00 -8.76 -30.36
C MET A 519 20.63 -8.54 -31.84
N ASP A 520 21.08 -9.46 -32.71
CA ASP A 520 20.73 -9.46 -34.14
C ASP A 520 19.22 -9.59 -34.34
N ARG A 521 18.63 -8.60 -35.03
CA ARG A 521 17.20 -8.51 -35.30
C ARG A 521 16.66 -9.73 -36.06
N GLY A 522 17.42 -10.22 -37.04
CA GLY A 522 17.04 -11.37 -37.86
C GLY A 522 17.03 -12.66 -37.06
N LEU A 523 17.99 -12.85 -36.15
CA LEU A 523 18.05 -13.97 -35.23
C LEU A 523 16.86 -13.98 -34.26
N ILE A 524 16.49 -12.81 -33.70
CA ILE A 524 15.31 -12.68 -32.84
C ILE A 524 14.05 -13.10 -33.59
N ILE A 525 13.82 -12.58 -34.79
CA ILE A 525 12.63 -12.90 -35.60
C ILE A 525 12.61 -14.38 -35.98
N LYS A 526 13.75 -14.95 -36.41
CA LYS A 526 13.84 -16.38 -36.75
C LYS A 526 13.47 -17.25 -35.55
N LYS A 527 14.00 -16.94 -34.36
CA LYS A 527 13.67 -17.66 -33.14
C LYS A 527 12.21 -17.49 -32.76
N LEU A 528 11.67 -16.27 -32.73
CA LEU A 528 10.26 -16.03 -32.44
C LEU A 528 9.31 -16.80 -33.36
N LYS A 529 9.71 -17.16 -34.59
CA LYS A 529 8.92 -18.03 -35.48
C LYS A 529 8.93 -19.51 -35.04
N GLU A 530 9.96 -19.96 -34.34
CA GLU A 530 10.19 -21.35 -33.94
C GLU A 530 9.55 -21.72 -32.58
N ASN A 531 9.36 -20.78 -31.64
CA ASN A 531 8.75 -21.07 -30.33
C ASN A 531 7.94 -19.88 -29.75
N ALA A 532 7.01 -20.15 -28.83
CA ALA A 532 6.22 -19.17 -28.11
C ALA A 532 7.05 -18.52 -26.98
N TYR A 533 7.82 -17.47 -27.29
CA TYR A 533 8.65 -16.79 -26.30
C TYR A 533 7.89 -15.68 -25.57
N SER A 534 8.28 -15.43 -24.32
CA SER A 534 7.87 -14.25 -23.58
C SER A 534 8.67 -13.04 -24.07
N LEU A 535 7.98 -12.10 -24.73
CA LEU A 535 8.51 -10.77 -25.12
C LEU A 535 9.28 -10.10 -23.97
N TRP A 536 8.88 -10.34 -22.71
CA TRP A 536 9.51 -9.89 -21.47
C TRP A 536 11.02 -10.19 -21.37
N SER A 537 11.50 -11.25 -22.02
CA SER A 537 12.92 -11.61 -22.01
C SER A 537 13.79 -10.66 -22.84
N LEU A 538 13.22 -9.95 -23.83
CA LEU A 538 13.95 -9.05 -24.70
C LEU A 538 14.18 -7.67 -24.04
N PRO A 539 15.28 -6.97 -24.35
CA PRO A 539 15.48 -5.58 -23.95
C PRO A 539 14.35 -4.66 -24.41
N GLU A 540 14.02 -3.64 -23.61
CA GLU A 540 12.86 -2.75 -23.84
C GLU A 540 12.86 -2.11 -25.24
N LYS A 541 14.03 -1.83 -25.83
CA LYS A 541 14.12 -1.26 -27.18
C LYS A 541 13.42 -2.11 -28.24
N TYR A 542 13.36 -3.44 -28.07
CA TYR A 542 12.68 -4.34 -28.99
C TYR A 542 11.17 -4.43 -28.72
N HIS A 543 10.69 -3.95 -27.56
CA HIS A 543 9.26 -3.80 -27.29
C HIS A 543 8.62 -2.69 -28.13
N GLN A 544 9.43 -1.86 -28.80
CA GLN A 544 9.01 -0.85 -29.76
C GLN A 544 9.12 -1.32 -31.22
N ASP A 545 9.72 -2.49 -31.48
CA ASP A 545 9.81 -3.03 -32.84
C ASP A 545 8.53 -3.78 -33.17
N ARG A 546 7.75 -3.18 -34.08
CA ARG A 546 6.45 -3.69 -34.51
C ARG A 546 6.51 -5.13 -35.02
N GLU A 547 7.54 -5.48 -35.80
CA GLU A 547 7.64 -6.81 -36.42
C GLU A 547 7.99 -7.88 -35.38
N ILE A 548 8.85 -7.55 -34.42
CA ILE A 548 9.21 -8.45 -33.31
C ILE A 548 7.98 -8.71 -32.44
N VAL A 549 7.25 -7.65 -32.05
CA VAL A 549 6.03 -7.77 -31.24
C VAL A 549 4.98 -8.59 -31.99
N LEU A 550 4.73 -8.30 -33.28
CA LEU A 550 3.76 -9.05 -34.08
C LEU A 550 4.11 -10.54 -34.19
N ASN A 551 5.38 -10.90 -34.44
CA ASN A 551 5.79 -12.31 -34.50
C ASN A 551 5.65 -13.02 -33.15
N ALA A 552 5.97 -12.33 -32.04
CA ALA A 552 5.80 -12.89 -30.70
C ALA A 552 4.32 -13.16 -30.37
N VAL A 553 3.45 -12.21 -30.70
CA VAL A 553 2.00 -12.32 -30.45
C VAL A 553 1.38 -13.42 -31.31
N LYS A 554 1.78 -13.57 -32.58
CA LYS A 554 1.37 -14.67 -33.47
C LYS A 554 1.65 -16.07 -32.92
N LYS A 555 2.55 -16.21 -31.94
CA LYS A 555 2.89 -17.47 -31.29
C LYS A 555 2.33 -17.60 -29.88
N GLY A 556 1.42 -16.72 -29.47
CA GLY A 556 0.80 -16.77 -28.14
C GLY A 556 1.62 -16.08 -27.03
N GLY A 557 2.62 -15.27 -27.39
CA GLY A 557 3.34 -14.42 -26.44
C GLY A 557 2.43 -13.32 -25.89
N SER A 558 2.39 -13.15 -24.57
CA SER A 558 1.56 -12.12 -23.93
C SER A 558 2.02 -10.71 -24.32
N ILE A 559 1.07 -9.88 -24.77
CA ILE A 559 1.31 -8.48 -25.14
C ILE A 559 1.24 -7.52 -23.94
N ALA A 560 0.92 -8.01 -22.74
CA ALA A 560 0.55 -7.22 -21.55
C ALA A 560 1.62 -6.20 -21.07
N ILE A 561 2.77 -6.09 -21.75
CA ILE A 561 3.91 -5.25 -21.37
C ILE A 561 4.17 -4.10 -22.35
N THR A 562 3.63 -4.11 -23.58
CA THR A 562 3.95 -3.03 -24.53
C THR A 562 2.89 -1.93 -24.50
N LYS A 563 3.15 -0.88 -23.70
CA LYS A 563 2.37 0.37 -23.76
C LYS A 563 2.38 1.01 -25.16
N TYR A 564 3.37 0.65 -25.99
CA TYR A 564 3.67 1.25 -27.29
C TYR A 564 2.66 0.88 -28.39
N PHE A 565 2.05 -0.30 -28.34
CA PHE A 565 1.16 -0.80 -29.40
C PHE A 565 -0.32 -0.89 -28.97
N ARG A 566 -0.71 -0.12 -27.95
CA ARG A 566 -2.11 -0.04 -27.47
C ARG A 566 -3.08 0.56 -28.49
N GLU A 567 -2.57 1.16 -29.56
CA GLU A 567 -3.33 1.72 -30.69
C GLU A 567 -3.13 0.94 -32.00
N ASP A 568 -2.22 -0.05 -32.04
CA ASP A 568 -1.98 -0.83 -33.26
C ASP A 568 -3.05 -1.92 -33.41
N ARG A 569 -3.99 -1.65 -34.31
CA ARG A 569 -5.15 -2.51 -34.58
C ARG A 569 -4.76 -3.95 -34.94
N GLU A 570 -3.73 -4.15 -35.77
CA GLU A 570 -3.31 -5.48 -36.23
C GLU A 570 -2.77 -6.30 -35.07
N ILE A 571 -1.86 -5.71 -34.30
CA ILE A 571 -1.25 -6.35 -33.14
C ILE A 571 -2.29 -6.68 -32.07
N VAL A 572 -3.24 -5.77 -31.81
CA VAL A 572 -4.35 -5.99 -30.87
C VAL A 572 -5.24 -7.15 -31.33
N MET A 573 -5.59 -7.20 -32.62
CA MET A 573 -6.42 -8.28 -33.15
C MET A 573 -5.71 -9.64 -33.08
N GLU A 574 -4.41 -9.67 -33.38
CA GLU A 574 -3.60 -10.89 -33.25
C GLU A 574 -3.46 -11.34 -31.79
N ALA A 575 -3.36 -10.40 -30.85
CA ALA A 575 -3.31 -10.70 -29.42
C ALA A 575 -4.63 -11.31 -28.93
N LEU A 576 -5.76 -10.78 -29.41
CA LEU A 576 -7.07 -11.38 -29.16
C LEU A 576 -7.20 -12.77 -29.79
N ASN A 577 -6.54 -13.06 -30.91
CA ASN A 577 -6.62 -14.39 -31.53
C ASN A 577 -5.80 -15.47 -30.79
N ASN A 578 -4.67 -15.09 -30.17
CA ASN A 578 -3.69 -16.07 -29.67
C ASN A 578 -3.45 -16.02 -28.15
N THR A 579 -4.00 -15.05 -27.42
CA THR A 579 -3.72 -14.86 -25.98
C THR A 579 -4.97 -14.44 -25.19
N ASN A 580 -4.91 -14.53 -23.85
CA ASN A 580 -5.93 -14.02 -22.93
C ASN A 580 -5.82 -12.48 -22.76
N PHE A 581 -5.94 -11.73 -23.85
CA PHE A 581 -5.79 -10.28 -23.87
C PHE A 581 -7.10 -9.53 -23.56
N ASP A 582 -7.02 -8.48 -22.74
CA ASP A 582 -8.19 -7.72 -22.27
C ASP A 582 -8.25 -6.28 -22.83
N LEU A 583 -9.47 -5.79 -23.08
CA LEU A 583 -9.76 -4.43 -23.56
C LEU A 583 -9.33 -3.33 -22.56
N SER A 584 -9.15 -3.66 -21.29
CA SER A 584 -8.64 -2.72 -20.28
C SER A 584 -7.24 -2.17 -20.63
N SER A 585 -6.51 -2.89 -21.48
CA SER A 585 -5.11 -2.60 -21.84
C SER A 585 -4.95 -1.85 -23.17
N ILE A 586 -6.01 -1.63 -23.95
CA ILE A 586 -5.97 -0.87 -25.22
C ILE A 586 -6.45 0.58 -25.06
N SER A 587 -6.20 1.42 -26.06
CA SER A 587 -6.65 2.82 -26.08
C SER A 587 -8.16 2.95 -26.16
N SER A 588 -8.69 4.09 -25.69
CA SER A 588 -10.12 4.41 -25.78
C SER A 588 -10.65 4.42 -27.21
N ASN A 589 -9.79 4.70 -28.20
CA ASN A 589 -10.17 4.68 -29.62
C ASN A 589 -10.45 3.25 -30.11
N LEU A 590 -9.60 2.29 -29.79
CA LEU A 590 -9.82 0.89 -30.17
C LEU A 590 -10.94 0.23 -29.36
N ARG A 591 -11.29 0.73 -28.17
CA ARG A 591 -12.51 0.32 -27.44
C ARG A 591 -13.81 0.73 -28.12
N LYS A 592 -13.74 1.56 -29.16
CA LYS A 592 -14.86 1.92 -30.06
C LYS A 592 -14.86 1.11 -31.36
N ASP A 593 -13.85 0.29 -31.62
CA ASP A 593 -13.82 -0.59 -32.79
C ASP A 593 -14.69 -1.82 -32.51
N LYS A 594 -15.78 -1.93 -33.28
CA LYS A 594 -16.79 -2.98 -33.12
C LYS A 594 -16.20 -4.38 -33.28
N GLU A 595 -15.25 -4.57 -34.20
CA GLU A 595 -14.67 -5.89 -34.48
C GLU A 595 -13.79 -6.34 -33.31
N ILE A 596 -12.94 -5.44 -32.79
CA ILE A 596 -12.09 -5.69 -31.62
C ILE A 596 -12.93 -5.99 -30.38
N VAL A 597 -13.96 -5.16 -30.13
CA VAL A 597 -14.85 -5.33 -28.98
C VAL A 597 -15.57 -6.67 -29.04
N MET A 598 -16.14 -7.03 -30.19
CA MET A 598 -16.81 -8.32 -30.36
C MET A 598 -15.85 -9.49 -30.15
N LYS A 599 -14.65 -9.44 -30.74
CA LYS A 599 -13.65 -10.50 -30.59
C LYS A 599 -13.21 -10.68 -29.13
N ALA A 600 -12.97 -9.59 -28.41
CA ALA A 600 -12.57 -9.64 -27.00
C ALA A 600 -13.69 -10.19 -26.11
N ILE A 601 -14.94 -9.84 -26.40
CA ILE A 601 -16.10 -10.37 -25.69
C ILE A 601 -16.30 -11.87 -25.96
N GLU A 602 -16.07 -12.34 -27.19
CA GLU A 602 -16.11 -13.77 -27.53
C GLU A 602 -15.10 -14.61 -26.75
N ASN A 603 -13.90 -14.06 -26.51
CA ASN A 603 -12.89 -14.73 -25.71
C ASN A 603 -13.23 -14.71 -24.21
N ASN A 604 -13.72 -13.56 -23.73
CA ASN A 604 -14.05 -13.36 -22.32
C ASN A 604 -15.12 -12.26 -22.19
N SER A 605 -16.33 -12.65 -21.77
CA SER A 605 -17.49 -11.75 -21.70
C SER A 605 -17.33 -10.58 -20.72
N TYR A 606 -16.43 -10.68 -19.73
CA TYR A 606 -16.07 -9.57 -18.84
C TYR A 606 -15.53 -8.34 -19.60
N ASN A 607 -14.98 -8.53 -20.80
CA ASN A 607 -14.50 -7.43 -21.63
C ASN A 607 -15.60 -6.44 -22.03
N PHE A 608 -16.87 -6.83 -21.99
CA PHE A 608 -17.98 -5.91 -22.25
C PHE A 608 -17.97 -4.68 -21.31
N CYS A 609 -17.54 -4.85 -20.05
CA CYS A 609 -17.48 -3.75 -19.07
C CYS A 609 -16.47 -2.66 -19.46
N TYR A 610 -15.45 -3.04 -20.25
CA TYR A 610 -14.42 -2.13 -20.74
C TYR A 610 -14.74 -1.55 -22.12
N ALA A 611 -15.80 -2.01 -22.78
CA ALA A 611 -16.25 -1.44 -24.04
C ALA A 611 -16.66 0.03 -23.84
N ASP A 612 -16.46 0.83 -24.89
CA ASP A 612 -16.84 2.24 -24.85
C ASP A 612 -18.35 2.41 -24.57
N LYS A 613 -18.73 3.53 -23.96
CA LYS A 613 -20.12 3.83 -23.61
C LYS A 613 -21.04 3.75 -24.83
N VAL A 614 -20.55 4.04 -26.04
CA VAL A 614 -21.32 3.92 -27.29
C VAL A 614 -21.94 2.52 -27.42
N PHE A 615 -21.19 1.45 -27.11
CA PHE A 615 -21.72 0.08 -27.17
C PHE A 615 -22.58 -0.29 -25.97
N ARG A 616 -22.23 0.18 -24.76
CA ARG A 616 -23.00 -0.07 -23.53
C ARG A 616 -24.33 0.69 -23.46
N SER A 617 -24.56 1.59 -24.42
CA SER A 617 -25.80 2.37 -24.58
C SER A 617 -26.54 2.04 -25.88
N ASP A 618 -25.99 1.17 -26.73
CA ASP A 618 -26.61 0.77 -28.01
C ASP A 618 -27.50 -0.46 -27.80
N LYS A 619 -28.82 -0.23 -27.80
CA LYS A 619 -29.84 -1.25 -27.62
C LYS A 619 -29.71 -2.38 -28.66
N GLU A 620 -29.48 -2.07 -29.93
CA GLU A 620 -29.44 -3.07 -31.01
C GLU A 620 -28.18 -3.95 -30.89
N PHE A 621 -27.04 -3.34 -30.54
CA PHE A 621 -25.80 -4.08 -30.27
C PHE A 621 -25.98 -5.04 -29.09
N ILE A 622 -26.56 -4.55 -28.01
CA ILE A 622 -26.86 -5.31 -26.79
C ILE A 622 -27.79 -6.49 -27.10
N MET A 623 -28.90 -6.27 -27.79
CA MET A 623 -29.81 -7.36 -28.20
C MET A 623 -29.08 -8.46 -28.97
N LYS A 624 -28.30 -8.10 -30.01
CA LYS A 624 -27.52 -9.08 -30.79
C LYS A 624 -26.47 -9.81 -29.94
N LEU A 625 -25.86 -9.13 -28.98
CA LEU A 625 -24.84 -9.71 -28.12
C LEU A 625 -25.45 -10.75 -27.17
N PHE A 626 -26.62 -10.46 -26.59
CA PHE A 626 -27.30 -11.37 -25.67
C PHE A 626 -28.02 -12.51 -26.39
N ASP A 627 -28.39 -12.37 -27.66
CA ASP A 627 -28.84 -13.49 -28.49
C ASP A 627 -27.73 -14.50 -28.76
N ASN A 628 -26.46 -14.11 -28.65
CA ASN A 628 -25.34 -15.02 -28.83
C ASN A 628 -25.30 -16.06 -27.68
N PRO A 629 -25.40 -17.38 -27.96
CA PRO A 629 -25.34 -18.41 -26.93
C PRO A 629 -23.96 -18.55 -26.28
N LYS A 630 -22.89 -18.07 -26.93
CA LYS A 630 -21.52 -18.08 -26.38
C LYS A 630 -21.27 -16.95 -25.38
N PHE A 631 -22.13 -15.93 -25.35
CA PHE A 631 -21.97 -14.81 -24.44
C PHE A 631 -22.47 -15.17 -23.03
N ALA A 632 -21.54 -15.26 -22.07
CA ALA A 632 -21.88 -15.48 -20.68
C ALA A 632 -22.35 -14.18 -20.01
N LEU A 633 -23.59 -14.23 -19.51
CA LEU A 633 -24.28 -13.12 -18.85
C LEU A 633 -23.82 -13.01 -17.38
N HIS A 634 -22.90 -12.10 -17.08
CA HIS A 634 -22.43 -11.85 -15.71
C HIS A 634 -22.94 -10.51 -15.16
N SER A 635 -23.06 -10.42 -13.84
CA SER A 635 -23.49 -9.20 -13.12
C SER A 635 -22.73 -7.91 -13.50
N PRO A 636 -21.40 -7.92 -13.73
CA PRO A 636 -20.67 -6.74 -14.18
C PRO A 636 -21.15 -6.24 -15.56
N CYS A 637 -21.57 -7.14 -16.45
CA CYS A 637 -22.07 -6.75 -17.76
C CYS A 637 -23.38 -5.96 -17.64
N ILE A 638 -24.33 -6.45 -16.83
CA ILE A 638 -25.63 -5.80 -16.63
C ILE A 638 -25.49 -4.46 -15.89
N SER A 639 -24.69 -4.43 -14.82
CA SER A 639 -24.45 -3.18 -14.07
C SER A 639 -23.73 -2.10 -14.88
N SER A 640 -22.96 -2.49 -15.90
CA SER A 640 -22.26 -1.56 -16.80
C SER A 640 -23.15 -0.93 -17.89
N LEU A 641 -24.38 -1.41 -18.06
CA LEU A 641 -25.35 -0.87 -19.03
C LEU A 641 -25.76 0.57 -18.67
N ASP A 642 -26.01 1.38 -19.71
CA ASP A 642 -26.62 2.70 -19.51
C ASP A 642 -27.95 2.57 -18.75
N ILE A 643 -28.21 3.52 -17.85
CA ILE A 643 -29.36 3.47 -16.96
C ILE A 643 -30.69 3.42 -17.73
N LYS A 644 -30.74 4.02 -18.93
CA LYS A 644 -31.91 3.98 -19.80
C LYS A 644 -32.22 2.56 -20.29
N LEU A 645 -31.20 1.75 -20.55
CA LEU A 645 -31.37 0.37 -21.01
C LEU A 645 -31.72 -0.59 -19.87
N ARG A 646 -31.27 -0.28 -18.64
CA ARG A 646 -31.73 -0.97 -17.43
C ARG A 646 -33.19 -0.67 -17.08
N ASP A 647 -33.77 0.35 -17.69
CA ASP A 647 -35.19 0.71 -17.62
C ASP A 647 -35.98 0.28 -18.87
N ASP A 648 -35.39 -0.44 -19.82
CA ASP A 648 -36.07 -0.89 -21.04
C ASP A 648 -36.73 -2.27 -20.84
N ASN A 649 -38.04 -2.36 -21.11
CA ASN A 649 -38.83 -3.59 -20.91
C ASN A 649 -38.31 -4.78 -21.73
N GLU A 650 -37.85 -4.53 -22.96
CA GLU A 650 -37.40 -5.58 -23.88
C GLU A 650 -36.04 -6.14 -23.42
N ILE A 651 -35.11 -5.24 -23.04
CA ILE A 651 -33.82 -5.63 -22.46
C ILE A 651 -34.04 -6.40 -21.15
N ALA A 652 -34.91 -5.91 -20.28
CA ALA A 652 -35.25 -6.54 -19.01
C ALA A 652 -35.78 -7.97 -19.21
N SER A 653 -36.79 -8.14 -20.07
CA SER A 653 -37.38 -9.44 -20.36
C SER A 653 -36.33 -10.43 -20.90
N MET A 654 -35.41 -9.97 -21.74
CA MET A 654 -34.38 -10.80 -22.33
C MET A 654 -33.40 -11.35 -21.28
N PHE A 655 -32.82 -10.49 -20.43
CA PHE A 655 -31.83 -10.98 -19.47
C PHE A 655 -32.46 -11.72 -18.28
N LEU A 656 -33.68 -11.37 -17.87
CA LEU A 656 -34.42 -12.09 -16.84
C LEU A 656 -34.80 -13.51 -17.28
N LYS A 657 -35.13 -13.70 -18.56
CA LYS A 657 -35.39 -15.04 -19.14
C LYS A 657 -34.17 -15.96 -19.03
N ARG A 658 -32.95 -15.42 -19.15
CA ARG A 658 -31.72 -16.19 -18.98
C ARG A 658 -31.34 -16.38 -17.52
N CYS A 659 -31.46 -15.34 -16.70
CA CYS A 659 -31.01 -15.36 -15.32
C CYS A 659 -31.85 -14.39 -14.46
N PRO A 660 -32.87 -14.92 -13.75
CA PRO A 660 -33.79 -14.15 -12.90
C PRO A 660 -33.12 -13.32 -11.80
N SER A 661 -31.95 -13.72 -11.31
CA SER A 661 -31.23 -12.99 -10.25
C SER A 661 -30.72 -11.62 -10.70
N HIS A 662 -30.69 -11.33 -12.00
CA HIS A 662 -30.38 -9.98 -12.50
C HIS A 662 -31.51 -8.96 -12.29
N PHE A 663 -32.66 -9.37 -11.75
CA PHE A 663 -33.76 -8.50 -11.36
C PHE A 663 -33.29 -7.29 -10.54
N VAL A 664 -32.28 -7.46 -9.69
CA VAL A 664 -31.72 -6.39 -8.83
C VAL A 664 -31.09 -5.23 -9.60
N TYR A 665 -30.70 -5.44 -10.86
CA TYR A 665 -30.07 -4.40 -11.69
C TYR A 665 -31.06 -3.62 -12.55
N LEU A 666 -32.35 -3.97 -12.51
CA LEU A 666 -33.41 -3.24 -13.19
C LEU A 666 -33.67 -1.88 -12.54
N SER A 667 -34.22 -0.97 -13.33
CA SER A 667 -34.78 0.27 -12.80
C SER A 667 -35.84 -0.02 -11.74
N GLU A 668 -36.03 0.93 -10.82
CA GLU A 668 -37.08 0.82 -9.80
C GLU A 668 -38.48 0.70 -10.43
N ARG A 669 -38.73 1.43 -11.53
CA ARG A 669 -39.97 1.34 -12.32
C ARG A 669 -40.27 -0.11 -12.73
N LEU A 670 -39.28 -0.81 -13.28
CA LEU A 670 -39.45 -2.19 -13.74
C LEU A 670 -39.48 -3.20 -12.61
N ARG A 671 -38.72 -2.98 -11.54
CA ARG A 671 -38.79 -3.81 -10.33
C ARG A 671 -40.15 -3.73 -9.65
N ASN A 672 -40.91 -2.66 -9.87
CA ASN A 672 -42.27 -2.48 -9.36
C ASN A 672 -43.37 -2.70 -10.42
N ASP A 673 -43.04 -3.20 -11.61
CA ASP A 673 -44.04 -3.56 -12.63
C ASP A 673 -44.68 -4.91 -12.26
N PRO A 674 -46.00 -4.99 -12.00
CA PRO A 674 -46.66 -6.23 -11.61
C PRO A 674 -46.50 -7.36 -12.62
N SER A 675 -46.43 -7.04 -13.92
CA SER A 675 -46.32 -8.03 -14.98
C SER A 675 -44.95 -8.73 -15.02
N ILE A 676 -43.92 -8.08 -14.46
CA ILE A 676 -42.54 -8.60 -14.42
C ILE A 676 -42.22 -9.15 -13.04
N ALA A 677 -42.49 -8.36 -11.99
CA ALA A 677 -42.03 -8.65 -10.63
C ALA A 677 -42.80 -9.80 -10.00
N ILE A 678 -44.14 -9.83 -10.10
CA ILE A 678 -44.97 -10.85 -9.42
C ILE A 678 -44.59 -12.28 -9.84
N PRO A 679 -44.50 -12.63 -11.14
CA PRO A 679 -44.11 -13.99 -11.55
C PRO A 679 -42.72 -14.37 -11.04
N LEU A 680 -41.75 -13.46 -11.12
CA LEU A 680 -40.37 -13.71 -10.69
C LEU A 680 -40.25 -13.87 -9.17
N ILE A 681 -41.02 -13.09 -8.41
CA ILE A 681 -41.06 -13.15 -6.95
C ILE A 681 -41.74 -14.45 -6.48
N LEU A 682 -42.81 -14.89 -7.16
CA LEU A 682 -43.47 -16.15 -6.82
C LEU A 682 -42.57 -17.37 -7.06
N ASP A 683 -41.74 -17.33 -8.11
CA ASP A 683 -40.75 -18.37 -8.40
C ASP A 683 -39.50 -18.27 -7.49
N ASN A 684 -39.08 -17.04 -7.15
CA ASN A 684 -37.93 -16.76 -6.29
C ASN A 684 -38.22 -15.63 -5.29
N PRO A 685 -38.75 -15.96 -4.11
CA PRO A 685 -39.15 -14.96 -3.10
C PRO A 685 -38.03 -14.08 -2.55
N TYR A 686 -36.74 -14.45 -2.74
CA TYR A 686 -35.61 -13.59 -2.40
C TYR A 686 -35.55 -12.29 -3.22
N LEU A 687 -36.33 -12.20 -4.30
CA LEU A 687 -36.45 -10.99 -5.12
C LEU A 687 -37.43 -9.98 -4.53
N LEU A 688 -38.28 -10.37 -3.58
CA LEU A 688 -39.30 -9.52 -2.97
C LEU A 688 -38.73 -8.21 -2.40
N PRO A 689 -37.60 -8.19 -1.66
CA PRO A 689 -37.04 -6.95 -1.10
C PRO A 689 -36.51 -5.97 -2.14
N HIS A 690 -36.29 -6.46 -3.37
CA HIS A 690 -35.85 -5.62 -4.47
C HIS A 690 -37.01 -4.95 -5.18
N SER A 691 -38.26 -5.13 -4.71
CA SER A 691 -39.48 -4.50 -5.22
C SER A 691 -40.26 -3.81 -4.10
N PRO A 692 -39.93 -2.53 -3.78
CA PRO A 692 -40.52 -1.81 -2.65
C PRO A 692 -42.06 -1.74 -2.67
N LEU A 693 -42.68 -1.82 -3.85
CA LEU A 693 -44.14 -1.80 -3.98
C LEU A 693 -44.76 -3.14 -3.59
N PHE A 694 -44.19 -4.25 -4.05
CA PHE A 694 -44.71 -5.59 -3.76
C PHE A 694 -44.26 -6.14 -2.42
N SER A 695 -43.16 -5.63 -1.87
CA SER A 695 -42.70 -5.97 -0.53
C SER A 695 -43.68 -5.53 0.55
N GLN A 696 -44.71 -4.73 0.26
CA GLN A 696 -45.83 -4.44 1.17
C GLN A 696 -47.12 -5.21 0.84
N ASP A 697 -47.21 -5.90 -0.30
CA ASP A 697 -48.44 -6.55 -0.77
C ASP A 697 -48.75 -7.83 0.04
N LYS A 698 -49.76 -7.74 0.91
CA LYS A 698 -50.22 -8.86 1.77
C LYS A 698 -50.78 -10.03 0.95
N LYS A 699 -51.45 -9.77 -0.18
CA LYS A 699 -52.05 -10.81 -1.02
C LYS A 699 -50.96 -11.62 -1.71
N LEU A 700 -49.94 -10.96 -2.25
CA LEU A 700 -48.80 -11.63 -2.87
C LEU A 700 -48.03 -12.49 -1.86
N LYS A 701 -47.82 -11.97 -0.64
CA LYS A 701 -47.14 -12.72 0.44
C LYS A 701 -47.91 -13.97 0.85
N LEU A 702 -49.23 -13.89 0.96
CA LEU A 702 -50.08 -15.05 1.21
C LEU A 702 -49.89 -16.11 0.10
N GLN A 703 -49.85 -15.69 -1.17
CA GLN A 703 -49.59 -16.60 -2.29
C GLN A 703 -48.20 -17.27 -2.20
N ILE A 704 -47.16 -16.54 -1.80
CA ILE A 704 -45.81 -17.10 -1.61
C ILE A 704 -45.81 -18.17 -0.50
N VAL A 705 -46.52 -17.92 0.60
CA VAL A 705 -46.69 -18.89 1.71
C VAL A 705 -47.49 -20.10 1.25
N GLU A 706 -48.55 -19.88 0.46
CA GLU A 706 -49.32 -20.95 -0.17
C GLU A 706 -48.45 -21.80 -1.12
N ASN A 707 -47.43 -21.23 -1.75
CA ASN A 707 -46.46 -21.95 -2.59
C ASN A 707 -45.36 -22.67 -1.79
N GLY A 708 -45.39 -22.62 -0.45
CA GLY A 708 -44.46 -23.35 0.41
C GLY A 708 -43.15 -22.63 0.73
N TYR A 709 -43.01 -21.37 0.33
CA TYR A 709 -41.80 -20.58 0.57
C TYR A 709 -41.84 -19.75 1.87
N PHE A 710 -42.65 -20.16 2.84
CA PHE A 710 -42.83 -19.45 4.12
C PHE A 710 -41.49 -19.13 4.82
N PHE A 711 -40.54 -20.08 4.81
CA PHE A 711 -39.23 -19.89 5.42
C PHE A 711 -38.40 -18.74 4.81
N HIS A 712 -38.69 -18.32 3.58
CA HIS A 712 -38.01 -17.22 2.90
C HIS A 712 -38.62 -15.85 3.23
N LEU A 713 -39.91 -15.81 3.56
CA LEU A 713 -40.61 -14.61 4.02
C LEU A 713 -40.69 -14.49 5.55
N PHE A 714 -40.05 -15.42 6.23
CA PHE A 714 -40.17 -15.66 7.66
C PHE A 714 -39.71 -14.46 8.51
N THR A 715 -38.66 -13.76 8.11
CA THR A 715 -38.13 -12.60 8.85
C THR A 715 -39.12 -11.45 8.93
N GLU A 716 -40.03 -11.32 7.97
CA GLU A 716 -40.95 -10.19 7.87
C GLU A 716 -42.39 -10.49 8.36
N PHE A 717 -42.81 -11.77 8.45
CA PHE A 717 -44.23 -12.12 8.71
C PHE A 717 -44.50 -13.18 9.79
N HIS A 718 -43.52 -13.49 10.63
CA HIS A 718 -43.69 -14.44 11.74
C HIS A 718 -44.60 -13.96 12.89
N GLU A 719 -45.12 -12.73 12.78
CA GLU A 719 -46.11 -12.13 13.68
C GLU A 719 -47.46 -11.86 12.97
N ASP A 720 -47.55 -12.01 11.64
CA ASP A 720 -48.83 -11.83 10.93
C ASP A 720 -49.70 -13.08 11.11
N LEU A 721 -50.75 -12.93 11.92
CA LEU A 721 -51.65 -14.03 12.28
C LEU A 721 -52.30 -14.70 11.06
N ASP A 722 -52.60 -13.97 9.99
CA ASP A 722 -53.22 -14.57 8.80
C ASP A 722 -52.23 -15.48 8.08
N ILE A 723 -50.98 -15.04 7.97
CA ILE A 723 -49.89 -15.81 7.38
C ILE A 723 -49.54 -17.02 8.25
N LEU A 724 -49.52 -16.87 9.58
CA LEU A 724 -49.31 -17.98 10.52
C LEU A 724 -50.44 -19.01 10.47
N ARG A 725 -51.70 -18.58 10.38
CA ARG A 725 -52.86 -19.47 10.22
C ARG A 725 -52.74 -20.31 8.95
N VAL A 726 -52.40 -19.68 7.83
CA VAL A 726 -52.19 -20.39 6.56
C VAL A 726 -50.99 -21.35 6.64
N PHE A 727 -49.88 -20.92 7.23
CA PHE A 727 -48.70 -21.77 7.36
C PHE A 727 -48.93 -22.97 8.28
N PHE A 728 -49.50 -22.76 9.48
CA PHE A 728 -49.71 -23.83 10.47
C PHE A 728 -50.77 -24.84 10.00
N SER A 729 -51.77 -24.38 9.26
CA SER A 729 -52.78 -25.27 8.69
C SER A 729 -52.23 -26.12 7.53
N LYS A 730 -51.35 -25.55 6.69
CA LYS A 730 -50.85 -26.21 5.48
C LYS A 730 -49.59 -27.04 5.70
N TYR A 731 -48.73 -26.63 6.63
CA TYR A 731 -47.43 -27.24 6.92
C TYR A 731 -47.25 -27.51 8.42
N PRO A 732 -48.08 -28.36 9.05
CA PRO A 732 -48.14 -28.51 10.51
C PRO A 732 -46.88 -29.14 11.13
N LYS A 733 -46.14 -29.96 10.37
CA LYS A 733 -44.88 -30.57 10.82
C LYS A 733 -43.73 -29.56 10.80
N GLU A 734 -43.60 -28.83 9.71
CA GLU A 734 -42.67 -27.73 9.53
C GLU A 734 -42.95 -26.60 10.52
N ALA A 735 -44.23 -26.32 10.79
CA ALA A 735 -44.68 -25.40 11.84
C ALA A 735 -44.27 -25.88 13.24
N ALA A 736 -44.29 -27.19 13.51
CA ALA A 736 -43.80 -27.77 14.76
C ALA A 736 -42.28 -27.64 14.92
N GLU A 737 -41.50 -27.99 13.89
CA GLU A 737 -40.04 -27.78 13.88
C GLU A 737 -39.68 -26.30 14.00
N PHE A 738 -40.48 -25.44 13.36
CA PHE A 738 -40.40 -24.01 13.48
C PHE A 738 -40.63 -23.54 14.93
N CYS A 739 -41.73 -23.96 15.57
CA CYS A 739 -42.07 -23.63 16.95
C CYS A 739 -41.08 -24.21 17.99
N GLN A 740 -40.34 -25.26 17.63
CA GLN A 740 -39.26 -25.83 18.43
C GLN A 740 -38.06 -24.89 18.51
N HIS A 741 -37.62 -24.38 17.35
CA HIS A 741 -36.38 -23.64 17.21
C HIS A 741 -36.56 -22.13 17.36
N TYR A 742 -37.77 -21.62 17.10
CA TYR A 742 -38.05 -20.19 17.06
C TYR A 742 -39.10 -19.78 18.07
N ASN A 743 -38.96 -18.53 18.46
CA ASN A 743 -39.37 -18.09 19.76
C ASN A 743 -40.50 -17.03 19.74
N SER A 744 -41.22 -16.91 18.61
CA SER A 744 -42.42 -16.09 18.53
C SER A 744 -43.38 -16.46 19.67
N GLU A 745 -43.74 -15.47 20.49
CA GLU A 745 -44.70 -15.58 21.59
C GLU A 745 -46.13 -15.29 21.11
N GLU A 746 -46.31 -14.91 19.84
CA GLU A 746 -47.62 -14.45 19.38
C GLU A 746 -48.57 -15.61 19.14
N TRP A 747 -48.14 -16.65 18.43
CA TRP A 747 -48.98 -17.83 18.21
C TRP A 747 -49.32 -18.59 19.50
N THR A 748 -48.52 -18.46 20.57
CA THR A 748 -48.74 -19.12 21.86
C THR A 748 -49.87 -18.48 22.67
N LYS A 749 -50.34 -17.30 22.26
CA LYS A 749 -51.51 -16.59 22.79
C LYS A 749 -52.81 -16.94 22.06
N HIS A 750 -52.75 -17.68 20.96
CA HIS A 750 -53.91 -18.03 20.13
C HIS A 750 -54.21 -19.53 20.21
N LYS A 751 -55.34 -19.86 20.82
CA LYS A 751 -55.78 -21.25 21.07
C LYS A 751 -55.77 -22.11 19.81
N ASP A 752 -56.24 -21.58 18.69
CA ASP A 752 -56.35 -22.29 17.42
C ASP A 752 -54.98 -22.58 16.78
N LEU A 753 -54.03 -21.65 16.87
CA LEU A 753 -52.65 -21.88 16.41
C LEU A 753 -51.93 -22.89 17.30
N VAL A 754 -52.09 -22.83 18.62
CA VAL A 754 -51.55 -23.82 19.56
C VAL A 754 -52.14 -25.21 19.25
N ALA A 755 -53.43 -25.30 19.00
CA ALA A 755 -54.09 -26.56 18.64
C ALA A 755 -53.52 -27.17 17.34
N LEU A 756 -53.22 -26.36 16.31
CA LEU A 756 -52.67 -26.83 15.03
C LEU A 756 -51.28 -27.47 15.18
N VAL A 757 -50.46 -26.99 16.11
CA VAL A 757 -49.07 -27.43 16.27
C VAL A 757 -48.91 -28.55 17.32
N LEU A 758 -49.83 -28.64 18.29
CA LEU A 758 -49.79 -29.63 19.38
C LEU A 758 -49.74 -31.09 18.94
N ALA A 759 -50.25 -31.41 17.75
CA ALA A 759 -50.21 -32.76 17.20
C ALA A 759 -48.79 -33.22 16.86
N HIS A 760 -47.90 -32.30 16.49
CA HIS A 760 -46.54 -32.59 16.02
C HIS A 760 -45.45 -32.07 16.96
N TYR A 761 -45.78 -31.16 17.88
CA TYR A 761 -44.87 -30.67 18.90
C TYR A 761 -45.60 -30.50 20.25
N PRO A 762 -45.64 -31.54 21.11
CA PRO A 762 -46.37 -31.48 22.37
C PRO A 762 -45.84 -30.46 23.36
N ASP A 763 -44.54 -30.11 23.29
CA ASP A 763 -43.99 -29.08 24.17
C ASP A 763 -44.52 -27.68 23.83
N ALA A 764 -45.23 -27.52 22.70
CA ALA A 764 -46.03 -26.33 22.41
C ALA A 764 -47.04 -26.03 23.53
N TYR A 765 -47.52 -27.05 24.25
CA TYR A 765 -48.38 -26.89 25.42
C TYR A 765 -47.69 -26.05 26.50
N TYR A 766 -46.45 -26.37 26.85
CA TYR A 766 -45.70 -25.67 27.89
C TYR A 766 -45.27 -24.26 27.47
N LYS A 767 -45.29 -23.99 26.16
CA LYS A 767 -45.03 -22.67 25.57
C LYS A 767 -46.28 -21.80 25.45
N ALA A 768 -47.48 -22.39 25.51
CA ALA A 768 -48.77 -21.68 25.47
C ALA A 768 -48.94 -20.74 26.68
N SER A 769 -49.74 -19.68 26.55
CA SER A 769 -50.06 -18.81 27.69
C SER A 769 -50.73 -19.60 28.82
N LYS A 770 -50.61 -19.16 30.08
CA LYS A 770 -51.21 -19.85 31.24
C LYS A 770 -52.73 -20.04 31.08
N GLU A 771 -53.41 -19.10 30.43
CA GLU A 771 -54.84 -19.21 30.12
C GLU A 771 -55.11 -20.37 29.17
N ILE A 772 -54.32 -20.52 28.11
CA ILE A 772 -54.45 -21.60 27.12
C ILE A 772 -54.01 -22.95 27.70
N GLN A 773 -53.00 -22.98 28.58
CA GLN A 773 -52.60 -24.20 29.30
C GLN A 773 -53.72 -24.73 30.20
N ASN A 774 -54.56 -23.85 30.74
CA ASN A 774 -55.70 -24.24 31.55
C ASN A 774 -56.97 -24.53 30.73
N ASP A 775 -56.94 -24.35 29.40
CA ASP A 775 -58.08 -24.63 28.53
C ASP A 775 -58.31 -26.16 28.42
N PRO A 776 -59.52 -26.66 28.75
CA PRO A 776 -59.82 -28.09 28.76
C PRO A 776 -59.56 -28.81 27.42
N GLU A 777 -59.76 -28.12 26.30
CA GLU A 777 -59.57 -28.67 24.95
C GLU A 777 -58.08 -28.84 24.63
N ILE A 778 -57.27 -27.87 25.03
CA ILE A 778 -55.81 -27.90 24.86
C ILE A 778 -55.18 -28.98 25.73
N ILE A 779 -55.62 -29.13 26.98
CA ILE A 779 -55.20 -30.22 27.88
C ILE A 779 -55.54 -31.58 27.26
N ARG A 780 -56.74 -31.72 26.67
CA ARG A 780 -57.16 -32.95 26.00
C ARG A 780 -56.30 -33.27 24.78
N LEU A 781 -56.03 -32.28 23.93
CA LEU A 781 -55.17 -32.41 22.75
C LEU A 781 -53.74 -32.80 23.15
N TYR A 782 -53.16 -32.12 24.14
CA TYR A 782 -51.84 -32.43 24.69
C TYR A 782 -51.74 -33.87 25.20
N ASN A 783 -52.70 -34.32 26.01
CA ASN A 783 -52.72 -35.69 26.54
C ASN A 783 -52.86 -36.74 25.43
N LYS A 784 -53.60 -36.43 24.36
CA LYS A 784 -53.72 -37.28 23.18
C LYS A 784 -52.39 -37.35 22.43
N SER A 785 -51.75 -36.22 22.14
CA SER A 785 -50.45 -36.15 21.48
C SER A 785 -49.35 -36.88 22.26
N ARG A 786 -49.32 -36.73 23.59
CA ARG A 786 -48.34 -37.38 24.48
C ARG A 786 -48.50 -38.91 24.52
N LYS A 787 -49.74 -39.41 24.55
CA LYS A 787 -50.00 -40.86 24.47
C LYS A 787 -49.53 -41.45 23.15
N CYS A 788 -49.69 -40.74 22.03
CA CYS A 788 -49.18 -41.18 20.73
C CYS A 788 -47.65 -41.23 20.69
N LEU A 789 -46.94 -40.28 21.32
CA LEU A 789 -45.47 -40.26 21.36
C LEU A 789 -44.86 -41.36 22.24
N VAL A 790 -45.49 -41.70 23.36
CA VAL A 790 -45.08 -42.82 24.24
C VAL A 790 -45.31 -44.19 23.58
N LEU A 791 -46.20 -44.28 22.59
CA LEU A 791 -46.45 -45.50 21.80
C LEU A 791 -45.56 -45.61 20.54
N LEU A 792 -44.90 -44.52 20.14
CA LEU A 792 -44.01 -44.45 18.96
C LEU A 792 -42.52 -44.56 19.33
N GLN A 793 -42.15 -44.26 20.58
CA GLN A 793 -40.86 -44.62 21.20
C GLN A 793 -40.90 -46.04 21.71
#